data_AF-A0AAW0YDY3-F1
#
_entry.id   AF-A0AAW0YDY3-F1
#
_cell.length_a   1.000
_cell.length_b   1.000
_cell.length_c   1.000
_cell.angle_alpha   90.00
_cell.angle_beta   90.00
_cell.angle_gamma   90.00
#
_symmetry.space_group_name_H-M   'P 1'
#
loop_
_entity.id
_entity.type
_entity.pdbx_description
1 polymer ?
#
loop_
_entity_poly.entity_id
_entity_poly.type
_entity_poly.pdbx_seq_one_letter_code
_entity_poly.pdbx_strand_id
1 'polypeptide(L)'
;VVKMKGWVLAVVMLIITNTAALPNHHKHFPNHKQVEYVKTLASYEVVTPRRVMSDGTFLTHHLPHHHHHHNHNHHTRDKRHVQELELHYVIPLDGHDHHVTLRPNKRFLAPHAVVERLRKGSLLQGGSEVEVVGRLPSCHYHGFVRNHTSSRVAISACHGLTGFINTDHDEYLIEPVRDHPQTAPGEAESAHDNPHPHVVYKRSALPTPGEHVCSTPDAHEQALHAREEWEAAHRRLPAEEEVKRKRRRRRRKRSVSVERNVEVTVVADKKMVDFYSNEDINTYILTVMNMVSSVYHDASIGNAVNIYVVRIMLLEDPQYEEEVDISHNADDTLRSFCHWQQMINPGNETHPYHHDVAVLITRYNICSRVTDRCATLGVSEIAGMCQPLRSCNVNEDTGLQIAYTIAHELGHNFGMNHDGPQNGCESHLGSTQHVMSPHLTNDAIPVTWSNCSRHEITHFLDKDWGSCLEDEPPQVEYSFPQLPPGAMYDADHQCRLSFGSAATHCAGIEGTERVCQTLWCHLDNRCITRMEPAAEGTQCGKHKWCASGQCVTIGERPAAIHGNWGSWSSWSSCSRSCGAGVSNAHRHCDNPAPANGGKYCTGDRRKYRVCNTQECPENGVSFRAIQCSQHNQQPYKGEHHNWLPVMFDHSPCQLDCKPDNEFYSVKLRDTVVDGTPCKPGTRDMCIHGVCKRVACDWSIEGAAQEDRCGLCHGDGTQCVTTRGVFNVTRSSGYVSAVTFPRLARNVKVRELRDAANYLALRDNATGRYFLNGNWIIQWSGEYSADGTMMYYTRDGEAEELFLPGPVKRPLTLMLLFQTENPGLAWEYTLPQHDVTYTPTFTWLHSDWS
;
A
#
# COMPACT_ATOMS: atom_id res chain seq x y z
N VAL A 1 24.62 -71.44 60.98
CA VAL A 1 24.68 -70.24 61.85
C VAL A 1 24.93 -69.04 60.95
N VAL A 2 23.86 -68.47 60.36
CA VAL A 2 23.23 -67.17 60.71
C VAL A 2 24.09 -65.94 60.33
N LYS A 3 23.47 -65.02 59.55
CA LYS A 3 23.90 -63.66 59.13
C LYS A 3 24.97 -63.64 58.03
N MET A 4 24.87 -62.96 56.87
CA MET A 4 24.14 -61.76 56.45
C MET A 4 23.75 -61.89 54.96
N LYS A 5 22.47 -61.74 54.64
CA LYS A 5 21.95 -61.40 53.31
C LYS A 5 21.19 -60.09 53.46
N GLY A 6 21.66 -59.06 52.79
CA GLY A 6 21.11 -57.70 52.79
C GLY A 6 22.25 -56.78 52.37
N TRP A 7 21.99 -55.87 51.42
CA TRP A 7 22.94 -54.98 50.71
C TRP A 7 23.30 -55.33 49.25
N VAL A 8 22.39 -55.94 48.48
CA VAL A 8 22.44 -55.81 46.99
C VAL A 8 21.06 -55.47 46.37
N LEU A 9 19.97 -55.45 47.15
CA LEU A 9 18.60 -55.20 46.63
C LEU A 9 18.08 -53.77 46.83
N ALA A 10 18.89 -52.84 47.35
CA ALA A 10 18.45 -51.47 47.67
C ALA A 10 18.88 -50.38 46.67
N VAL A 11 19.68 -50.70 45.64
CA VAL A 11 20.10 -49.73 44.61
C VAL A 11 19.34 -49.90 43.28
N VAL A 12 18.65 -51.02 43.08
CA VAL A 12 17.80 -51.27 41.89
C VAL A 12 16.32 -50.92 42.13
N MET A 13 15.93 -50.66 43.38
CA MET A 13 14.56 -50.29 43.79
C MET A 13 14.40 -48.78 44.11
N LEU A 14 15.32 -47.94 43.64
CA LEU A 14 15.22 -46.47 43.77
C LEU A 14 15.49 -45.70 42.47
N ILE A 15 15.34 -46.37 41.31
CA ILE A 15 15.36 -45.75 39.96
C ILE A 15 14.04 -46.02 39.21
N ILE A 16 12.98 -46.51 39.90
CA ILE A 16 11.67 -46.81 39.26
C ILE A 16 10.52 -45.88 39.73
N THR A 17 10.80 -44.83 40.51
CA THR A 17 9.74 -43.87 40.90
C THR A 17 10.22 -42.42 40.77
N ASN A 18 10.45 -41.96 39.53
CA ASN A 18 10.26 -40.56 39.14
C ASN A 18 10.43 -40.36 37.62
N THR A 19 9.78 -41.20 36.82
CA THR A 19 9.26 -40.74 35.54
C THR A 19 7.79 -40.44 35.79
N ALA A 20 7.48 -39.16 36.02
CA ALA A 20 6.12 -38.70 35.76
C ALA A 20 5.91 -38.98 34.27
N ALA A 21 5.27 -40.09 33.97
CA ALA A 21 4.78 -40.39 32.64
C ALA A 21 3.83 -39.24 32.30
N LEU A 22 4.29 -38.33 31.45
CA LEU A 22 3.40 -37.47 30.68
C LEU A 22 2.33 -38.40 30.09
N PRO A 23 1.03 -38.09 30.23
CA PRO A 23 -0.01 -38.87 29.59
C PRO A 23 0.10 -38.65 28.07
N ASN A 24 0.94 -39.44 27.42
CA ASN A 24 0.88 -39.70 25.99
C ASN A 24 -0.39 -40.53 25.74
N HIS A 25 -1.55 -39.87 25.76
CA HIS A 25 -2.65 -40.35 24.94
C HIS A 25 -2.16 -40.24 23.50
N HIS A 26 -1.90 -41.37 22.86
CA HIS A 26 -1.72 -41.45 21.41
C HIS A 26 -2.95 -40.81 20.75
N LYS A 27 -2.85 -39.52 20.41
CA LYS A 27 -3.86 -38.82 19.62
C LYS A 27 -3.77 -39.40 18.21
N HIS A 28 -4.79 -40.17 17.83
CA HIS A 28 -4.83 -40.87 16.56
C HIS A 28 -5.17 -39.85 15.45
N PHE A 29 -4.18 -39.52 14.61
CA PHE A 29 -4.38 -38.75 13.39
C PHE A 29 -4.63 -39.74 12.23
N PRO A 30 -5.80 -39.70 11.59
CA PRO A 30 -6.14 -40.62 10.51
C PRO A 30 -5.41 -40.30 9.19
N ASN A 31 -5.09 -39.02 8.94
CA ASN A 31 -4.41 -38.60 7.72
C ASN A 31 -2.87 -38.71 7.84
N HIS A 32 -2.25 -39.48 6.94
CA HIS A 32 -0.80 -39.71 6.94
C HIS A 32 0.03 -38.43 6.73
N LYS A 33 -0.43 -37.49 5.89
CA LYS A 33 0.30 -36.23 5.63
C LYS A 33 0.30 -35.33 6.86
N GLN A 34 -0.85 -35.24 7.56
CA GLN A 34 -0.94 -34.46 8.80
C GLN A 34 -0.11 -35.10 9.94
N VAL A 35 -0.06 -36.44 10.01
CA VAL A 35 0.83 -37.15 10.94
C VAL A 35 2.30 -36.77 10.72
N GLU A 36 2.75 -36.77 9.46
CA GLU A 36 4.13 -36.40 9.12
C GLU A 36 4.41 -34.94 9.43
N TYR A 37 3.48 -34.03 9.13
CA TYR A 37 3.62 -32.60 9.42
C TYR A 37 3.70 -32.32 10.93
N VAL A 38 2.76 -32.84 11.72
CA VAL A 38 2.70 -32.63 13.18
C VAL A 38 3.93 -33.18 13.89
N LYS A 39 4.57 -34.23 13.35
CA LYS A 39 5.85 -34.76 13.87
C LYS A 39 7.03 -33.79 13.70
N THR A 40 6.93 -32.82 12.79
CA THR A 40 7.98 -31.82 12.59
C THR A 40 7.88 -30.65 13.57
N LEU A 41 6.73 -30.48 14.23
CA LEU A 41 6.48 -29.40 15.20
C LEU A 41 7.18 -29.71 16.54
N ALA A 42 7.81 -28.70 17.14
CA ALA A 42 8.41 -28.77 18.48
C ALA A 42 7.35 -28.95 19.58
N SER A 43 6.18 -28.35 19.41
CA SER A 43 5.02 -28.52 20.28
C SER A 43 3.71 -28.28 19.52
N TYR A 44 2.66 -28.97 19.92
CA TYR A 44 1.31 -28.75 19.40
C TYR A 44 0.28 -29.18 20.46
N GLU A 45 -0.87 -28.55 20.42
CA GLU A 45 -2.04 -28.90 21.20
C GLU A 45 -3.12 -29.45 20.25
N VAL A 46 -3.94 -30.37 20.76
CA VAL A 46 -5.16 -30.77 20.06
C VAL A 46 -6.30 -30.35 20.94
N VAL A 47 -7.10 -29.44 20.41
CA VAL A 47 -8.15 -28.73 21.14
C VAL A 47 -9.49 -29.00 20.48
N THR A 48 -10.56 -28.76 21.21
CA THR A 48 -11.91 -28.83 20.67
C THR A 48 -12.54 -27.45 20.76
N PRO A 49 -12.51 -26.67 19.67
CA PRO A 49 -13.19 -25.40 19.63
C PRO A 49 -14.69 -25.59 19.82
N ARG A 50 -15.33 -24.55 20.37
CA ARG A 50 -16.78 -24.54 20.57
C ARG A 50 -17.36 -23.22 20.11
N ARG A 51 -18.49 -23.30 19.41
CA ARG A 51 -19.25 -22.11 19.04
C ARG A 51 -20.00 -21.61 20.27
N VAL A 52 -19.99 -20.30 20.48
CA VAL A 52 -20.61 -19.66 21.66
C VAL A 52 -21.46 -18.46 21.26
N MET A 53 -22.32 -17.98 22.16
CA MET A 53 -23.00 -16.69 21.99
C MET A 53 -22.06 -15.52 22.35
N SER A 54 -22.53 -14.29 22.13
CA SER A 54 -21.77 -13.07 22.48
C SER A 54 -21.49 -12.93 23.97
N ASP A 55 -22.19 -13.63 24.86
CA ASP A 55 -21.92 -13.65 26.30
C ASP A 55 -20.98 -14.79 26.74
N GLY A 56 -20.56 -15.65 25.81
CA GLY A 56 -19.68 -16.79 26.08
C GLY A 56 -20.42 -18.09 26.45
N THR A 57 -21.75 -18.10 26.43
CA THR A 57 -22.53 -19.34 26.63
C THR A 57 -22.36 -20.32 25.47
N PHE A 58 -22.25 -21.61 25.78
CA PHE A 58 -22.03 -22.67 24.81
C PHE A 58 -23.21 -22.85 23.86
N LEU A 59 -22.93 -22.98 22.55
CA LEU A 59 -23.93 -23.27 21.52
C LEU A 59 -23.79 -24.70 20.97
N THR A 60 -22.64 -25.03 20.37
CA THR A 60 -22.45 -26.30 19.67
C THR A 60 -20.97 -26.60 19.40
N HIS A 61 -20.65 -27.88 19.23
CA HIS A 61 -19.38 -28.35 18.65
C HIS A 61 -19.36 -28.34 17.12
N HIS A 62 -20.46 -27.98 16.45
CA HIS A 62 -20.49 -27.79 15.00
C HIS A 62 -19.89 -26.42 14.60
N LEU A 63 -18.70 -26.47 14.01
CA LEU A 63 -17.88 -25.29 13.70
C LEU A 63 -18.10 -24.66 12.31
N PRO A 64 -18.46 -25.39 11.23
CA PRO A 64 -18.63 -24.80 9.90
C PRO A 64 -19.64 -23.64 9.83
N HIS A 65 -19.32 -22.57 9.06
CA HIS A 65 -20.19 -21.40 8.89
C HIS A 65 -19.95 -20.59 7.59
N HIS A 66 -21.03 -20.32 6.84
CA HIS A 66 -21.03 -19.51 5.60
C HIS A 66 -21.88 -18.22 5.74
N HIS A 67 -21.52 -17.13 5.03
CA HIS A 67 -22.19 -15.81 5.05
C HIS A 67 -22.65 -15.37 3.65
N HIS A 68 -23.80 -14.72 3.46
CA HIS A 68 -24.32 -14.44 2.10
C HIS A 68 -23.73 -13.20 1.38
N HIS A 69 -23.55 -13.30 0.04
CA HIS A 69 -23.22 -12.20 -0.89
C HIS A 69 -24.50 -11.58 -1.47
N HIS A 70 -24.71 -10.28 -1.28
CA HIS A 70 -25.87 -9.56 -1.79
C HIS A 70 -25.44 -8.26 -2.48
N ASN A 71 -25.83 -8.14 -3.74
CA ASN A 71 -25.44 -7.19 -4.77
C ASN A 71 -26.39 -5.90 -4.57
N HIS A 72 -26.37 -4.75 -5.31
CA HIS A 72 -27.18 -3.46 -5.10
C HIS A 72 -28.11 -2.85 -6.24
N ASN A 73 -29.42 -2.55 -6.06
CA ASN A 73 -30.32 -1.95 -7.07
C ASN A 73 -31.76 -1.65 -6.54
N HIS A 74 -31.90 -0.83 -5.48
CA HIS A 74 -33.00 0.15 -5.40
C HIS A 74 -32.85 1.05 -4.18
N HIS A 75 -32.80 2.35 -4.47
CA HIS A 75 -32.89 3.44 -3.52
C HIS A 75 -34.12 3.32 -2.62
N THR A 76 -33.92 3.16 -1.32
CA THR A 76 -34.68 3.92 -0.32
C THR A 76 -33.86 4.08 0.95
N ARG A 77 -33.80 5.34 1.40
CA ARG A 77 -33.27 5.77 2.70
C ARG A 77 -33.83 4.89 3.81
N ASP A 78 -33.00 4.11 4.52
CA ASP A 78 -33.22 3.94 5.95
C ASP A 78 -31.97 3.53 6.75
N LYS A 79 -31.80 4.19 7.89
CA LYS A 79 -30.55 4.33 8.66
C LYS A 79 -30.28 3.22 9.70
N ARG A 80 -30.79 1.98 9.54
CA ARG A 80 -30.82 0.99 10.66
C ARG A 80 -30.13 -0.36 10.42
N HIS A 81 -29.25 -0.49 9.44
CA HIS A 81 -28.76 -1.79 8.97
C HIS A 81 -27.30 -2.12 9.35
N VAL A 82 -26.97 -2.45 10.62
CA VAL A 82 -25.55 -2.56 11.04
C VAL A 82 -25.06 -3.84 11.77
N GLN A 83 -25.86 -4.73 12.39
CA GLN A 83 -25.25 -5.79 13.24
C GLN A 83 -25.60 -7.26 12.87
N GLU A 84 -25.69 -7.60 11.58
CA GLU A 84 -25.80 -9.02 11.15
C GLU A 84 -24.43 -9.63 10.81
N LEU A 85 -23.39 -9.33 11.59
CA LEU A 85 -22.02 -9.45 11.09
C LEU A 85 -21.04 -10.18 12.02
N GLU A 86 -21.43 -10.72 13.18
CA GLU A 86 -20.46 -11.30 14.14
C GLU A 86 -20.69 -12.78 14.49
N LEU A 87 -19.62 -13.57 14.48
CA LEU A 87 -19.55 -15.00 14.78
C LEU A 87 -18.59 -15.20 15.97
N HIS A 88 -18.96 -16.02 16.95
CA HIS A 88 -18.17 -16.18 18.18
C HIS A 88 -17.76 -17.63 18.44
N TYR A 89 -16.48 -17.83 18.75
CA TYR A 89 -15.92 -19.11 19.15
C TYR A 89 -15.17 -18.98 20.47
N VAL A 90 -15.18 -20.03 21.28
CA VAL A 90 -14.20 -20.23 22.35
C VAL A 90 -13.21 -21.27 21.88
N ILE A 91 -11.93 -20.88 21.85
CA ILE A 91 -10.82 -21.72 21.42
C ILE A 91 -9.87 -21.87 22.62
N PRO A 92 -9.69 -23.09 23.14
CA PRO A 92 -8.68 -23.34 24.16
C PRO A 92 -7.28 -23.14 23.55
N LEU A 93 -6.43 -22.32 24.16
CA LEU A 93 -5.03 -22.10 23.78
C LEU A 93 -4.19 -22.11 25.07
N ASP A 94 -3.08 -22.86 25.12
CA ASP A 94 -2.21 -22.96 26.30
C ASP A 94 -3.00 -23.31 27.60
N GLY A 95 -4.01 -24.16 27.46
CA GLY A 95 -4.89 -24.57 28.58
C GLY A 95 -5.91 -23.52 29.06
N HIS A 96 -6.06 -22.38 28.37
CA HIS A 96 -7.03 -21.32 28.72
C HIS A 96 -8.03 -21.05 27.60
N ASP A 97 -9.27 -20.72 27.96
CA ASP A 97 -10.35 -20.42 27.01
C ASP A 97 -10.24 -19.00 26.45
N HIS A 98 -10.08 -18.87 25.13
CA HIS A 98 -10.02 -17.58 24.45
C HIS A 98 -11.29 -17.32 23.64
N HIS A 99 -11.98 -16.21 23.92
CA HIS A 99 -13.20 -15.83 23.21
C HIS A 99 -12.84 -15.01 21.96
N VAL A 100 -12.97 -15.66 20.80
CA VAL A 100 -12.71 -15.09 19.48
C VAL A 100 -14.00 -14.53 18.88
N THR A 101 -13.96 -13.28 18.42
CA THR A 101 -15.07 -12.60 17.73
C THR A 101 -14.68 -12.35 16.28
N LEU A 102 -15.46 -12.89 15.34
CA LEU A 102 -15.19 -12.94 13.90
C LEU A 102 -16.26 -12.18 13.12
N ARG A 103 -15.87 -11.57 12.00
CA ARG A 103 -16.73 -10.86 11.05
C ARG A 103 -16.46 -11.30 9.62
N PRO A 104 -17.49 -11.41 8.75
CA PRO A 104 -17.30 -11.75 7.34
C PRO A 104 -16.29 -10.81 6.66
N ASN A 105 -15.25 -11.37 6.05
CA ASN A 105 -14.39 -10.59 5.16
C ASN A 105 -14.99 -10.58 3.75
N LYS A 106 -15.70 -9.49 3.42
CA LYS A 106 -16.33 -9.30 2.10
C LYS A 106 -15.48 -8.50 1.11
N ARG A 107 -14.27 -8.08 1.50
CA ARG A 107 -13.44 -7.10 0.74
C ARG A 107 -12.08 -7.65 0.33
N PHE A 108 -11.96 -8.96 0.16
CA PHE A 108 -10.74 -9.58 -0.38
C PHE A 108 -10.98 -10.42 -1.64
N LEU A 109 -12.26 -10.63 -2.02
CA LEU A 109 -12.66 -11.25 -3.27
C LEU A 109 -13.35 -10.21 -4.13
N ALA A 110 -12.89 -10.05 -5.38
CA ALA A 110 -13.58 -9.20 -6.33
C ALA A 110 -14.96 -9.80 -6.67
N PRO A 111 -16.00 -8.96 -6.91
CA PRO A 111 -17.35 -9.43 -7.24
C PRO A 111 -17.43 -10.38 -8.46
N HIS A 112 -16.46 -10.27 -9.37
CA HIS A 112 -16.35 -11.07 -10.59
C HIS A 112 -15.21 -12.07 -10.56
N ALA A 113 -14.68 -12.39 -9.37
CA ALA A 113 -13.58 -13.33 -9.33
C ALA A 113 -13.97 -14.67 -9.98
N VAL A 114 -12.99 -15.34 -10.56
CA VAL A 114 -13.22 -16.61 -11.24
C VAL A 114 -12.14 -17.60 -10.85
N VAL A 115 -12.53 -18.87 -10.75
CA VAL A 115 -11.58 -19.98 -10.70
C VAL A 115 -11.56 -20.60 -12.08
N GLU A 116 -10.38 -20.62 -12.69
CA GLU A 116 -10.17 -21.23 -14.00
C GLU A 116 -9.28 -22.45 -13.86
N ARG A 117 -9.81 -23.60 -14.29
CA ARG A 117 -9.03 -24.83 -14.42
C ARG A 117 -8.57 -24.98 -15.86
N LEU A 118 -7.26 -24.91 -16.08
CA LEU A 118 -6.68 -24.97 -17.41
C LEU A 118 -6.29 -26.41 -17.77
N ARG A 119 -7.08 -27.02 -18.66
CA ARG A 119 -6.90 -28.36 -19.24
C ARG A 119 -6.55 -28.28 -20.74
N LYS A 120 -6.11 -29.39 -21.33
CA LYS A 120 -5.63 -29.50 -22.73
C LYS A 120 -6.56 -28.87 -23.76
N GLY A 121 -6.04 -27.94 -24.56
CA GLY A 121 -6.68 -27.39 -25.77
C GLY A 121 -7.44 -26.05 -25.63
N SER A 122 -7.41 -25.39 -24.47
CA SER A 122 -8.36 -24.31 -24.16
C SER A 122 -8.00 -22.88 -24.56
N LEU A 123 -6.77 -22.57 -24.97
CA LEU A 123 -6.41 -21.18 -25.28
C LEU A 123 -7.04 -20.63 -26.58
N LEU A 124 -7.63 -21.49 -27.44
CA LEU A 124 -8.22 -21.06 -28.72
C LEU A 124 -9.66 -21.55 -28.99
N GLN A 125 -10.19 -22.50 -28.21
CA GLN A 125 -11.56 -23.02 -28.39
C GLN A 125 -12.17 -23.47 -27.05
N GLY A 126 -12.73 -22.53 -26.27
CA GLY A 126 -13.88 -22.75 -25.37
C GLY A 126 -13.88 -23.95 -24.40
N GLY A 127 -12.72 -24.50 -24.02
CA GLY A 127 -12.61 -25.71 -23.20
C GLY A 127 -12.22 -25.48 -21.74
N SER A 128 -12.08 -24.22 -21.30
CA SER A 128 -11.81 -23.90 -19.90
C SER A 128 -13.08 -24.09 -19.07
N GLU A 129 -13.03 -24.92 -18.03
CA GLU A 129 -14.09 -24.98 -17.03
C GLU A 129 -13.92 -23.76 -16.12
N VAL A 130 -14.61 -22.67 -16.48
CA VAL A 130 -14.61 -21.42 -15.71
C VAL A 130 -15.71 -21.51 -14.66
N GLU A 131 -15.33 -21.62 -13.40
CA GLU A 131 -16.27 -21.56 -12.29
C GLU A 131 -16.40 -20.10 -11.83
N VAL A 132 -17.57 -19.50 -12.11
CA VAL A 132 -17.91 -18.13 -11.69
C VAL A 132 -18.22 -18.10 -10.19
N VAL A 133 -17.66 -17.12 -9.46
CA VAL A 133 -17.64 -16.97 -7.98
C VAL A 133 -18.95 -17.11 -7.22
N GLY A 134 -20.11 -17.09 -7.87
CA GLY A 134 -21.41 -17.35 -7.23
C GLY A 134 -21.53 -18.71 -6.51
N ARG A 135 -20.53 -19.60 -6.64
CA ARG A 135 -20.43 -20.91 -5.97
C ARG A 135 -19.28 -21.05 -4.96
N LEU A 136 -18.39 -20.07 -4.82
CA LEU A 136 -17.30 -20.16 -3.84
C LEU A 136 -17.83 -19.96 -2.41
N PRO A 137 -17.37 -20.77 -1.45
CA PRO A 137 -17.89 -20.70 -0.10
C PRO A 137 -17.43 -19.40 0.58
N SER A 138 -18.41 -18.55 0.87
CA SER A 138 -18.25 -17.32 1.63
C SER A 138 -18.12 -17.64 3.12
N CYS A 139 -16.98 -18.21 3.52
CA CYS A 139 -16.70 -18.70 4.87
C CYS A 139 -15.47 -18.06 5.52
N HIS A 140 -14.96 -16.97 4.94
CA HIS A 140 -13.74 -16.31 5.36
C HIS A 140 -14.05 -15.14 6.30
N TYR A 141 -13.42 -15.11 7.45
CA TYR A 141 -13.67 -14.13 8.50
C TYR A 141 -12.37 -13.46 8.95
N HIS A 142 -12.51 -12.24 9.45
CA HIS A 142 -11.48 -11.49 10.18
C HIS A 142 -12.02 -11.11 11.57
N GLY A 143 -11.18 -10.91 12.56
CA GLY A 143 -11.66 -10.73 13.92
C GLY A 143 -10.59 -10.38 14.95
N PHE A 144 -10.97 -10.49 16.21
CA PHE A 144 -10.13 -10.19 17.37
C PHE A 144 -10.44 -11.13 18.54
N VAL A 145 -9.53 -11.20 19.49
CA VAL A 145 -9.69 -11.95 20.75
C VAL A 145 -10.08 -10.98 21.86
N ARG A 146 -11.11 -11.33 22.65
CA ARG A 146 -11.53 -10.47 23.78
C ARG A 146 -10.42 -10.32 24.81
N ASN A 147 -10.36 -9.14 25.42
CA ASN A 147 -9.33 -8.74 26.39
C ASN A 147 -7.90 -8.62 25.82
N HIS A 148 -7.74 -8.66 24.50
CA HIS A 148 -6.46 -8.41 23.83
C HIS A 148 -6.55 -7.19 22.91
N THR A 149 -5.77 -6.16 23.21
CA THR A 149 -5.90 -4.85 22.53
C THR A 149 -5.24 -4.81 21.15
N SER A 150 -4.28 -5.68 20.88
CA SER A 150 -3.59 -5.79 19.58
C SER A 150 -3.88 -7.11 18.85
N SER A 151 -4.93 -7.82 19.25
CA SER A 151 -5.26 -9.12 18.67
C SER A 151 -5.81 -9.01 17.26
N ARG A 152 -5.43 -9.99 16.42
CA ARG A 152 -5.87 -10.12 15.03
C ARG A 152 -6.17 -11.58 14.75
N VAL A 153 -7.25 -11.84 14.05
CA VAL A 153 -7.67 -13.19 13.70
C VAL A 153 -8.11 -13.21 12.25
N ALA A 154 -7.64 -14.18 11.47
CA ALA A 154 -8.15 -14.44 10.13
C ALA A 154 -8.37 -15.95 10.01
N ILE A 155 -9.64 -16.37 9.91
CA ILE A 155 -10.04 -17.78 9.94
C ILE A 155 -11.06 -18.06 8.85
N SER A 156 -10.87 -19.17 8.15
CA SER A 156 -11.87 -19.84 7.35
C SER A 156 -12.67 -20.79 8.22
N ALA A 157 -14.00 -20.71 8.15
CA ALA A 157 -14.92 -21.61 8.83
C ALA A 157 -15.63 -22.56 7.84
N CYS A 158 -15.03 -22.86 6.68
CA CYS A 158 -15.68 -23.70 5.66
C CYS A 158 -15.89 -25.15 6.10
N HIS A 159 -14.83 -25.78 6.62
CA HIS A 159 -14.80 -27.22 6.93
C HIS A 159 -14.29 -27.48 8.37
N GLY A 160 -14.54 -26.51 9.27
CA GLY A 160 -13.83 -26.35 10.53
C GLY A 160 -13.06 -25.03 10.55
N LEU A 161 -12.36 -24.74 11.65
CA LEU A 161 -11.56 -23.53 11.79
C LEU A 161 -10.15 -23.74 11.23
N THR A 162 -9.80 -22.95 10.21
CA THR A 162 -8.45 -22.92 9.62
C THR A 162 -7.95 -21.49 9.51
N GLY A 163 -6.75 -21.16 10.01
CA GLY A 163 -6.17 -19.82 9.90
C GLY A 163 -5.24 -19.46 11.04
N PHE A 164 -5.10 -18.17 11.35
CA PHE A 164 -4.26 -17.70 12.45
C PHE A 164 -5.03 -16.89 13.50
N ILE A 165 -4.52 -16.95 14.73
CA ILE A 165 -4.99 -16.21 15.91
C ILE A 165 -3.78 -15.54 16.55
N ASN A 166 -3.69 -14.22 16.43
CA ASN A 166 -2.68 -13.41 17.08
C ASN A 166 -3.23 -12.83 18.39
N THR A 167 -2.56 -13.15 19.49
CA THR A 167 -2.82 -12.57 20.83
C THR A 167 -1.77 -11.50 21.15
N ASP A 168 -1.81 -10.91 22.35
CA ASP A 168 -0.77 -9.93 22.75
C ASP A 168 0.59 -10.59 23.09
N HIS A 169 0.65 -11.93 23.21
CA HIS A 169 1.83 -12.67 23.64
C HIS A 169 2.32 -13.68 22.62
N ASP A 170 1.40 -14.39 21.98
CA ASP A 170 1.68 -15.50 21.08
C ASP A 170 0.78 -15.49 19.83
N GLU A 171 1.27 -16.08 18.76
CA GLU A 171 0.57 -16.28 17.49
C GLU A 171 0.40 -17.77 17.23
N TYR A 172 -0.85 -18.16 17.05
CA TYR A 172 -1.27 -19.55 16.92
C TYR A 172 -1.81 -19.80 15.52
N LEU A 173 -1.42 -20.93 14.93
CA LEU A 173 -2.06 -21.48 13.74
C LEU A 173 -3.02 -22.58 14.17
N ILE A 174 -4.20 -22.62 13.54
CA ILE A 174 -5.24 -23.60 13.80
C ILE A 174 -5.62 -24.30 12.49
N GLU A 175 -5.74 -25.63 12.54
CA GLU A 175 -6.27 -26.45 11.44
C GLU A 175 -7.08 -27.64 11.97
N PRO A 176 -8.11 -28.11 11.23
CA PRO A 176 -8.88 -29.30 11.61
C PRO A 176 -8.02 -30.58 11.54
N VAL A 177 -8.32 -31.56 12.40
CA VAL A 177 -7.75 -32.91 12.27
C VAL A 177 -8.38 -33.60 11.04
N ARG A 178 -7.55 -33.86 10.03
CA ARG A 178 -7.96 -34.42 8.74
C ARG A 178 -8.41 -35.87 8.87
N ASP A 179 -9.41 -36.23 8.07
CA ASP A 179 -9.99 -37.58 7.99
C ASP A 179 -10.54 -38.14 9.32
N HIS A 180 -10.81 -37.27 10.31
CA HIS A 180 -11.31 -37.71 11.62
C HIS A 180 -12.66 -38.42 11.43
N PRO A 181 -12.78 -39.71 11.85
CA PRO A 181 -13.98 -40.49 11.57
C PRO A 181 -15.19 -39.87 12.24
N GLN A 182 -16.06 -39.26 11.43
CA GLN A 182 -17.48 -39.17 11.77
C GLN A 182 -17.97 -40.62 11.74
N THR A 183 -18.37 -41.16 12.90
CA THR A 183 -18.72 -42.57 13.06
C THR A 183 -19.60 -43.09 11.92
N ALA A 184 -19.25 -44.26 11.38
CA ALA A 184 -19.97 -44.92 10.29
C ALA A 184 -21.46 -45.12 10.64
N PRO A 185 -22.36 -45.11 9.64
CA PRO A 185 -23.79 -45.32 9.86
C PRO A 185 -24.03 -46.77 10.27
N GLY A 186 -24.11 -47.05 11.57
CA GLY A 186 -24.42 -48.39 12.05
C GLY A 186 -24.35 -48.62 13.55
N GLU A 187 -23.48 -47.93 14.30
CA GLU A 187 -23.31 -48.22 15.73
C GLU A 187 -23.05 -46.91 16.53
N ALA A 188 -23.85 -46.72 17.59
CA ALA A 188 -23.86 -45.65 18.60
C ALA A 188 -24.81 -44.44 18.34
N GLU A 189 -25.82 -44.35 19.22
CA GLU A 189 -26.95 -43.41 19.29
C GLU A 189 -26.57 -41.96 19.70
N SER A 190 -25.39 -41.44 19.31
CA SER A 190 -24.90 -40.13 19.78
C SER A 190 -24.04 -39.36 18.76
N ALA A 191 -24.51 -39.20 17.52
CA ALA A 191 -23.73 -38.64 16.41
C ALA A 191 -23.86 -37.12 16.17
N HIS A 192 -24.72 -36.39 16.90
CA HIS A 192 -24.99 -34.95 16.64
C HIS A 192 -24.11 -33.97 17.44
N ASP A 193 -23.25 -34.46 18.32
CA ASP A 193 -22.42 -33.62 19.20
C ASP A 193 -20.97 -34.12 19.23
N ASN A 194 -20.49 -34.65 18.09
CA ASN A 194 -19.15 -35.21 18.03
C ASN A 194 -18.13 -34.07 17.89
N PRO A 195 -17.30 -33.81 18.91
CA PRO A 195 -16.34 -32.71 18.88
C PRO A 195 -15.32 -32.93 17.77
N HIS A 196 -15.27 -32.04 16.77
CA HIS A 196 -14.22 -32.08 15.77
C HIS A 196 -12.93 -31.52 16.38
N PRO A 197 -11.86 -32.32 16.52
CA PRO A 197 -10.61 -31.84 17.09
C PRO A 197 -9.84 -30.98 16.09
N HIS A 198 -9.12 -29.99 16.61
CA HIS A 198 -8.25 -29.08 15.86
C HIS A 198 -6.84 -29.19 16.40
N VAL A 199 -5.85 -29.17 15.50
CA VAL A 199 -4.46 -28.98 15.88
C VAL A 199 -4.22 -27.49 15.99
N VAL A 200 -3.66 -27.09 17.12
CA VAL A 200 -3.21 -25.72 17.36
C VAL A 200 -1.74 -25.76 17.72
N TYR A 201 -0.95 -24.90 17.10
CA TYR A 201 0.48 -24.81 17.39
C TYR A 201 0.92 -23.36 17.29
N LYS A 202 1.90 -22.99 18.14
CA LYS A 202 2.52 -21.67 18.09
C LYS A 202 3.37 -21.57 16.83
N ARG A 203 3.51 -20.36 16.28
CA ARG A 203 4.45 -20.14 15.17
C ARG A 203 5.88 -20.54 15.56
N SER A 204 6.28 -20.27 16.80
CA SER A 204 7.58 -20.68 17.38
C SER A 204 7.78 -22.19 17.47
N ALA A 205 6.68 -22.97 17.44
CA ALA A 205 6.75 -24.42 17.47
C ALA A 205 7.03 -25.05 16.11
N LEU A 206 7.03 -24.26 15.02
CA LEU A 206 7.41 -24.77 13.71
C LEU A 206 8.91 -25.06 13.70
N PRO A 207 9.34 -26.19 13.10
CA PRO A 207 10.75 -26.55 13.06
C PRO A 207 11.53 -25.36 12.53
N THR A 208 12.54 -24.90 13.29
CA THR A 208 13.42 -23.81 12.85
C THR A 208 13.98 -24.21 11.50
N PRO A 209 13.51 -23.59 10.42
CA PRO A 209 13.92 -23.99 9.10
C PRO A 209 15.33 -23.34 8.99
N GLY A 210 16.36 -24.08 8.58
CA GLY A 210 17.74 -23.57 8.62
C GLY A 210 17.84 -22.26 7.83
N GLU A 211 18.31 -21.15 8.43
CA GLU A 211 18.40 -19.78 7.86
C GLU A 211 17.69 -19.61 6.49
N HIS A 212 16.35 -19.66 6.48
CA HIS A 212 15.60 -19.38 5.25
C HIS A 212 15.71 -17.89 4.93
N VAL A 213 15.96 -17.57 3.66
CA VAL A 213 16.22 -16.22 3.17
C VAL A 213 15.14 -15.88 2.15
N CYS A 214 14.44 -14.78 2.33
CA CYS A 214 13.56 -14.26 1.27
C CYS A 214 14.45 -13.57 0.23
N SER A 215 14.28 -13.90 -1.06
CA SER A 215 15.14 -13.46 -2.17
C SER A 215 16.60 -13.99 -2.17
N THR A 216 17.19 -14.03 -3.37
CA THR A 216 18.59 -14.38 -3.62
C THR A 216 19.43 -13.08 -3.69
N PRO A 217 20.74 -13.09 -3.30
CA PRO A 217 21.59 -11.90 -3.41
C PRO A 217 21.68 -11.36 -4.84
N ASP A 218 21.80 -12.27 -5.82
CA ASP A 218 21.90 -11.91 -7.25
C ASP A 218 20.58 -11.33 -7.79
N ALA A 219 19.42 -11.89 -7.42
CA ALA A 219 18.10 -11.36 -7.80
C ALA A 219 17.82 -10.01 -7.19
N HIS A 220 18.21 -9.80 -5.92
CA HIS A 220 18.03 -8.54 -5.23
C HIS A 220 18.84 -7.42 -5.91
N GLU A 221 20.11 -7.67 -6.24
CA GLU A 221 20.96 -6.71 -6.95
C GLU A 221 20.44 -6.44 -8.37
N GLN A 222 19.99 -7.46 -9.09
CA GLN A 222 19.38 -7.31 -10.41
C GLN A 222 18.07 -6.51 -10.35
N ALA A 223 17.20 -6.77 -9.37
CA ALA A 223 15.95 -6.06 -9.20
C ALA A 223 16.16 -4.59 -8.82
N LEU A 224 17.18 -4.30 -8.00
CA LEU A 224 17.62 -2.93 -7.70
C LEU A 224 18.16 -2.23 -8.96
N HIS A 225 19.01 -2.89 -9.74
CA HIS A 225 19.53 -2.33 -11.00
C HIS A 225 18.41 -2.10 -12.02
N ALA A 226 17.50 -3.05 -12.19
CA ALA A 226 16.34 -2.93 -13.08
C ALA A 226 15.38 -1.83 -12.61
N ARG A 227 15.24 -1.60 -11.30
CA ARG A 227 14.53 -0.43 -10.76
C ARG A 227 15.24 0.86 -11.17
N GLU A 228 16.55 0.95 -10.97
CA GLU A 228 17.34 2.14 -11.30
C GLU A 228 17.30 2.47 -12.81
N GLU A 229 17.39 1.45 -13.66
CA GLU A 229 17.24 1.56 -15.11
C GLU A 229 15.84 1.99 -15.53
N TRP A 230 14.80 1.39 -14.94
CA TRP A 230 13.41 1.79 -15.22
C TRP A 230 13.16 3.23 -14.79
N GLU A 231 13.63 3.63 -13.61
CA GLU A 231 13.59 5.01 -13.16
C GLU A 231 14.32 5.93 -14.15
N ALA A 232 15.47 5.52 -14.67
CA ALA A 232 16.23 6.27 -15.67
C ALA A 232 15.53 6.34 -17.04
N ALA A 233 14.81 5.29 -17.44
CA ALA A 233 14.04 5.23 -18.69
C ALA A 233 12.76 6.07 -18.61
N HIS A 234 12.03 6.03 -17.49
CA HIS A 234 10.89 6.90 -17.22
C HIS A 234 11.26 8.39 -17.20
N ARG A 235 12.54 8.71 -16.94
CA ARG A 235 13.09 10.06 -17.04
C ARG A 235 13.37 10.52 -18.49
N ARG A 236 13.42 9.62 -19.47
CA ARG A 236 13.77 9.91 -20.88
C ARG A 236 12.55 10.00 -21.82
N LEU A 237 11.32 9.78 -21.34
CA LEU A 237 10.12 9.86 -22.18
C LEU A 237 9.94 11.29 -22.73
N PRO A 238 9.61 11.46 -24.03
CA PRO A 238 9.40 12.78 -24.62
C PRO A 238 8.33 13.57 -23.87
N ALA A 239 8.61 14.84 -23.58
CA ALA A 239 7.78 15.75 -22.80
C ALA A 239 6.30 15.82 -23.28
N GLU A 240 6.01 15.48 -24.54
CA GLU A 240 4.66 15.51 -25.10
C GLU A 240 3.71 14.43 -24.58
N GLU A 241 4.19 13.21 -24.30
CA GLU A 241 3.34 12.14 -23.73
C GLU A 241 3.08 12.34 -22.25
N GLU A 242 4.09 12.83 -21.51
CA GLU A 242 3.96 13.14 -20.09
C GLU A 242 2.98 14.33 -19.85
N VAL A 243 2.98 15.32 -20.76
CA VAL A 243 2.01 16.44 -20.75
C VAL A 243 0.59 15.98 -21.05
N LYS A 244 0.39 14.99 -21.94
CA LYS A 244 -0.94 14.40 -22.18
C LYS A 244 -1.43 13.57 -20.99
N ARG A 245 -0.57 12.81 -20.31
CA ARG A 245 -0.90 12.11 -19.04
C ARG A 245 -1.21 13.08 -17.90
N LYS A 246 -0.39 14.12 -17.72
CA LYS A 246 -0.57 15.17 -16.68
C LYS A 246 -1.80 16.06 -16.93
N ARG A 247 -2.23 16.25 -18.19
CA ARG A 247 -3.48 16.96 -18.52
C ARG A 247 -4.73 16.16 -18.20
N ARG A 248 -4.67 14.82 -18.20
CA ARG A 248 -5.80 13.94 -17.86
C ARG A 248 -5.97 13.70 -16.36
N ARG A 249 -4.90 13.78 -15.55
CA ARG A 249 -4.97 13.59 -14.09
C ARG A 249 -4.70 14.91 -13.35
N ARG A 250 -5.71 15.45 -12.64
CA ARG A 250 -5.51 16.51 -11.63
C ARG A 250 -4.46 16.03 -10.63
N ARG A 251 -3.23 16.57 -10.66
CA ARG A 251 -2.15 16.25 -9.72
C ARG A 251 -2.68 16.30 -8.27
N ARG A 252 -2.85 15.14 -7.65
CA ARG A 252 -3.34 15.01 -6.27
C ARG A 252 -2.27 15.45 -5.26
N LYS A 253 -2.71 15.91 -4.09
CA LYS A 253 -1.80 16.33 -3.01
C LYS A 253 -1.25 15.08 -2.29
N ARG A 254 0.07 14.87 -2.33
CA ARG A 254 0.81 13.82 -1.58
C ARG A 254 0.56 13.85 -0.05
N SER A 255 -0.01 14.94 0.46
CA SER A 255 -0.41 15.06 1.87
C SER A 255 -1.66 14.26 2.23
N VAL A 256 -2.41 13.75 1.25
CA VAL A 256 -3.72 13.12 1.46
C VAL A 256 -3.59 11.60 1.40
N SER A 257 -4.03 10.91 2.45
CA SER A 257 -4.20 9.45 2.44
C SER A 257 -5.46 9.08 1.66
N VAL A 258 -5.32 8.15 0.71
CA VAL A 258 -6.37 7.63 -0.18
C VAL A 258 -6.28 6.10 -0.17
N GLU A 259 -7.43 5.43 -0.28
CA GLU A 259 -7.47 3.97 -0.42
C GLU A 259 -6.75 3.53 -1.72
N ARG A 260 -6.06 2.40 -1.64
CA ARG A 260 -5.37 1.75 -2.75
C ARG A 260 -5.87 0.32 -2.85
N ASN A 261 -6.29 -0.09 -4.03
CA ASN A 261 -6.83 -1.42 -4.28
C ASN A 261 -5.82 -2.17 -5.14
N VAL A 262 -5.45 -3.38 -4.72
CA VAL A 262 -4.51 -4.24 -5.45
C VAL A 262 -5.30 -5.42 -5.99
N GLU A 263 -5.47 -5.47 -7.29
CA GLU A 263 -6.09 -6.57 -8.01
C GLU A 263 -5.07 -7.69 -8.23
N VAL A 264 -5.30 -8.84 -7.60
CA VAL A 264 -4.36 -9.96 -7.56
C VAL A 264 -4.91 -11.16 -8.32
N THR A 265 -4.12 -11.66 -9.28
CA THR A 265 -4.32 -13.00 -9.86
C THR A 265 -3.43 -14.00 -9.13
N VAL A 266 -4.02 -15.09 -8.63
CA VAL A 266 -3.27 -16.18 -7.98
C VAL A 266 -3.19 -17.38 -8.91
N VAL A 267 -1.99 -17.90 -9.13
CA VAL A 267 -1.72 -19.05 -9.98
C VAL A 267 -1.16 -20.17 -9.14
N ALA A 268 -1.77 -21.36 -9.22
CA ALA A 268 -1.27 -22.57 -8.57
C ALA A 268 -0.80 -23.55 -9.66
N ASP A 269 0.45 -23.98 -9.53
CA ASP A 269 1.05 -24.92 -10.46
C ASP A 269 0.47 -26.34 -10.35
N LYS A 270 0.89 -27.22 -11.27
CA LYS A 270 0.41 -28.60 -11.28
C LYS A 270 0.78 -29.36 -10.00
N LYS A 271 1.97 -29.12 -9.43
CA LYS A 271 2.37 -29.77 -8.17
C LYS A 271 1.46 -29.38 -7.01
N MET A 272 1.04 -28.12 -6.93
CA MET A 272 0.04 -27.66 -5.97
C MET A 272 -1.28 -28.38 -6.16
N VAL A 273 -1.79 -28.44 -7.41
CA VAL A 273 -3.06 -29.12 -7.72
C VAL A 273 -3.00 -30.62 -7.40
N ASP A 274 -1.90 -31.30 -7.76
CA ASP A 274 -1.70 -32.71 -7.47
C ASP A 274 -1.60 -32.98 -5.97
N PHE A 275 -0.93 -32.09 -5.21
CA PHE A 275 -0.76 -32.23 -3.77
C PHE A 275 -2.09 -32.09 -3.00
N TYR A 276 -2.91 -31.11 -3.38
CA TYR A 276 -4.22 -30.83 -2.79
C TYR A 276 -5.37 -31.54 -3.54
N SER A 277 -5.10 -32.51 -4.40
CA SER A 277 -6.12 -33.21 -5.22
C SER A 277 -7.27 -33.87 -4.44
N ASN A 278 -7.04 -34.24 -3.18
CA ASN A 278 -8.04 -34.81 -2.27
C ASN A 278 -8.68 -33.76 -1.32
N GLU A 279 -8.34 -32.49 -1.50
CA GLU A 279 -8.74 -31.36 -0.64
C GLU A 279 -9.28 -30.21 -1.51
N ASP A 280 -9.95 -29.25 -0.87
CA ASP A 280 -10.41 -28.06 -1.57
C ASP A 280 -9.28 -27.01 -1.67
N ILE A 281 -8.49 -27.10 -2.73
CA ILE A 281 -7.40 -26.16 -3.04
C ILE A 281 -7.89 -24.70 -3.15
N ASN A 282 -9.13 -24.48 -3.59
CA ASN A 282 -9.69 -23.14 -3.70
C ASN A 282 -9.86 -22.54 -2.30
N THR A 283 -10.43 -23.31 -1.37
CA THR A 283 -10.55 -22.90 0.04
C THR A 283 -9.19 -22.65 0.69
N TYR A 284 -8.16 -23.45 0.37
CA TYR A 284 -6.80 -23.23 0.85
C TYR A 284 -6.23 -21.87 0.39
N ILE A 285 -6.25 -21.62 -0.92
CA ILE A 285 -5.73 -20.38 -1.52
C ILE A 285 -6.48 -19.16 -0.96
N LEU A 286 -7.81 -19.23 -0.86
CA LEU A 286 -8.62 -18.15 -0.32
C LEU A 286 -8.35 -17.88 1.17
N THR A 287 -8.06 -18.94 1.94
CA THR A 287 -7.68 -18.80 3.35
C THR A 287 -6.35 -18.06 3.47
N VAL A 288 -5.34 -18.46 2.69
CA VAL A 288 -4.04 -17.79 2.62
C VAL A 288 -4.20 -16.31 2.22
N MET A 289 -4.95 -16.01 1.17
CA MET A 289 -5.14 -14.63 0.71
C MET A 289 -5.95 -13.78 1.70
N ASN A 290 -6.88 -14.37 2.46
CA ASN A 290 -7.55 -13.68 3.57
C ASN A 290 -6.54 -13.30 4.67
N MET A 291 -5.56 -14.16 4.95
CA MET A 291 -4.47 -13.84 5.89
C MET A 291 -3.60 -12.70 5.34
N VAL A 292 -3.21 -12.74 4.06
CA VAL A 292 -2.45 -11.66 3.40
C VAL A 292 -3.20 -10.33 3.49
N SER A 293 -4.50 -10.31 3.19
CA SER A 293 -5.34 -9.12 3.33
C SER A 293 -5.32 -8.59 4.77
N SER A 294 -5.38 -9.46 5.78
CA SER A 294 -5.31 -9.06 7.18
C SER A 294 -3.97 -8.44 7.56
N VAL A 295 -2.85 -8.88 6.96
CA VAL A 295 -1.51 -8.30 7.18
C VAL A 295 -1.41 -6.89 6.58
N TYR A 296 -1.99 -6.66 5.39
CA TYR A 296 -2.02 -5.35 4.74
C TYR A 296 -3.02 -4.36 5.36
N HIS A 297 -4.03 -4.84 6.08
CA HIS A 297 -4.95 -4.00 6.87
C HIS A 297 -4.38 -3.56 8.22
N ASP A 298 -3.19 -4.04 8.59
CA ASP A 298 -2.54 -3.61 9.83
C ASP A 298 -2.19 -2.12 9.80
N ALA A 299 -2.54 -1.39 10.86
CA ALA A 299 -2.28 0.03 10.95
C ALA A 299 -0.79 0.39 10.87
N SER A 300 0.11 -0.55 11.17
CA SER A 300 1.55 -0.31 11.15
C SER A 300 2.08 -0.03 9.74
N ILE A 301 1.42 -0.45 8.66
CA ILE A 301 1.82 -0.15 7.26
C ILE A 301 1.63 1.34 6.90
N GLY A 302 0.78 2.06 7.64
CA GLY A 302 0.57 3.51 7.52
C GLY A 302 -0.14 3.99 6.25
N ASN A 303 -0.69 3.09 5.43
CA ASN A 303 -1.45 3.38 4.22
C ASN A 303 -2.66 2.45 4.13
N ALA A 304 -3.75 2.91 3.51
CA ALA A 304 -4.96 2.10 3.32
C ALA A 304 -4.82 1.26 2.04
N VAL A 305 -4.37 0.00 2.18
CA VAL A 305 -4.18 -0.94 1.07
C VAL A 305 -5.17 -2.09 1.20
N ASN A 306 -5.94 -2.34 0.14
CA ASN A 306 -6.91 -3.43 0.04
C ASN A 306 -6.40 -4.45 -0.99
N ILE A 307 -6.37 -5.73 -0.62
CA ILE A 307 -5.97 -6.82 -1.52
C ILE A 307 -7.24 -7.50 -2.03
N TYR A 308 -7.45 -7.50 -3.35
CA TYR A 308 -8.60 -8.13 -4.00
C TYR A 308 -8.13 -9.26 -4.92
N VAL A 309 -8.55 -10.49 -4.64
CA VAL A 309 -8.36 -11.60 -5.58
C VAL A 309 -9.38 -11.46 -6.70
N VAL A 310 -8.88 -11.28 -7.94
CA VAL A 310 -9.70 -11.15 -9.16
C VAL A 310 -9.76 -12.43 -9.97
N ARG A 311 -8.75 -13.30 -9.86
CA ARG A 311 -8.68 -14.55 -10.64
C ARG A 311 -7.82 -15.58 -9.92
N ILE A 312 -8.28 -16.83 -9.89
CA ILE A 312 -7.49 -17.99 -9.46
C ILE A 312 -7.32 -18.92 -10.66
N MET A 313 -6.09 -19.25 -11.01
CA MET A 313 -5.76 -20.13 -12.14
C MET A 313 -5.10 -21.40 -11.61
N LEU A 314 -5.73 -22.55 -11.89
CA LEU A 314 -5.21 -23.86 -11.53
C LEU A 314 -4.64 -24.52 -12.79
N LEU A 315 -3.32 -24.72 -12.82
CA LEU A 315 -2.62 -25.35 -13.94
C LEU A 315 -2.71 -26.87 -13.80
N GLU A 316 -3.65 -27.50 -14.51
CA GLU A 316 -3.84 -28.96 -14.47
C GLU A 316 -3.08 -29.69 -15.59
N ASP A 317 -2.89 -29.02 -16.74
CA ASP A 317 -2.17 -29.58 -17.89
C ASP A 317 -0.65 -29.41 -17.77
N PRO A 318 0.16 -30.48 -17.92
CA PRO A 318 1.61 -30.41 -18.00
C PRO A 318 2.15 -29.47 -19.08
N GLN A 319 1.40 -29.19 -20.16
CA GLN A 319 1.81 -28.25 -21.20
C GLN A 319 1.99 -26.82 -20.66
N TYR A 320 1.24 -26.43 -19.63
CA TYR A 320 1.43 -25.12 -19.01
C TYR A 320 2.68 -25.08 -18.10
N GLU A 321 3.21 -26.22 -17.65
CA GLU A 321 4.55 -26.30 -17.04
C GLU A 321 5.67 -26.14 -18.09
N GLU A 322 5.37 -26.35 -19.39
CA GLU A 322 6.31 -26.05 -20.48
C GLU A 322 6.25 -24.56 -20.91
N GLU A 323 5.10 -23.89 -20.73
CA GLU A 323 4.91 -22.45 -21.00
C GLU A 323 5.41 -21.56 -19.85
N VAL A 324 5.22 -22.01 -18.61
CA VAL A 324 5.77 -21.40 -17.39
C VAL A 324 6.89 -22.32 -16.91
N ASP A 325 8.12 -22.00 -17.30
CA ASP A 325 9.33 -22.76 -16.92
C ASP A 325 9.60 -22.65 -15.41
N ILE A 326 8.92 -23.49 -14.63
CA ILE A 326 9.09 -23.60 -13.18
C ILE A 326 10.26 -24.54 -12.92
N SER A 327 11.40 -23.96 -12.54
CA SER A 327 12.63 -24.68 -12.30
C SER A 327 13.07 -24.56 -10.83
N HIS A 328 14.13 -25.29 -10.49
CA HIS A 328 14.79 -25.13 -9.19
C HIS A 328 15.41 -23.75 -9.00
N ASN A 329 15.69 -23.04 -10.10
CA ASN A 329 16.23 -21.68 -10.05
C ASN A 329 15.08 -20.68 -9.88
N ALA A 330 15.09 -19.96 -8.77
CA ALA A 330 14.07 -18.97 -8.44
C ALA A 330 14.02 -17.82 -9.47
N ASP A 331 15.17 -17.40 -9.99
CA ASP A 331 15.29 -16.24 -10.88
C ASP A 331 14.74 -16.55 -12.28
N ASP A 332 15.04 -17.76 -12.79
CA ASP A 332 14.52 -18.22 -14.09
C ASP A 332 13.01 -18.40 -14.02
N THR A 333 12.52 -18.97 -12.92
CA THR A 333 11.08 -19.15 -12.65
C THR A 333 10.38 -17.80 -12.58
N LEU A 334 10.95 -16.82 -11.87
CA LEU A 334 10.39 -15.47 -11.78
C LEU A 334 10.28 -14.83 -13.17
N ARG A 335 11.37 -14.80 -13.95
CA ARG A 335 11.35 -14.20 -15.30
C ARG A 335 10.33 -14.86 -16.22
N SER A 336 10.27 -16.20 -16.20
CA SER A 336 9.34 -16.98 -17.00
C SER A 336 7.88 -16.65 -16.62
N PHE A 337 7.57 -16.67 -15.32
CA PHE A 337 6.24 -16.36 -14.81
C PHE A 337 5.84 -14.90 -15.08
N CYS A 338 6.75 -13.94 -14.90
CA CYS A 338 6.52 -12.52 -15.18
C CYS A 338 6.17 -12.25 -16.64
N HIS A 339 6.83 -12.94 -17.57
CA HIS A 339 6.53 -12.86 -18.99
C HIS A 339 5.17 -13.51 -19.31
N TRP A 340 4.92 -14.69 -18.75
CA TRP A 340 3.67 -15.42 -18.96
C TRP A 340 2.45 -14.66 -18.41
N GLN A 341 2.52 -14.14 -17.18
CA GLN A 341 1.39 -13.40 -16.59
C GLN A 341 1.04 -12.15 -17.41
N GLN A 342 2.03 -11.50 -18.02
CA GLN A 342 1.79 -10.33 -18.86
C GLN A 342 1.00 -10.71 -20.12
N MET A 343 1.31 -11.86 -20.73
CA MET A 343 0.64 -12.33 -21.95
C MET A 343 -0.84 -12.64 -21.70
N ILE A 344 -1.18 -13.12 -20.50
CA ILE A 344 -2.56 -13.45 -20.13
C ILE A 344 -3.33 -12.29 -19.47
N ASN A 345 -2.64 -11.20 -19.09
CA ASN A 345 -3.26 -10.04 -18.44
C ASN A 345 -3.93 -9.14 -19.50
N PRO A 346 -5.26 -8.93 -19.43
CA PRO A 346 -5.94 -7.99 -20.31
C PRO A 346 -5.33 -6.59 -20.17
N GLY A 347 -4.89 -5.97 -21.27
CA GLY A 347 -4.28 -4.62 -21.22
C GLY A 347 -5.25 -3.47 -20.90
N ASN A 348 -6.55 -3.75 -20.76
CA ASN A 348 -7.56 -2.78 -20.34
C ASN A 348 -7.79 -2.90 -18.83
N GLU A 349 -7.37 -1.88 -18.06
CA GLU A 349 -7.53 -1.83 -16.59
C GLU A 349 -8.98 -2.01 -16.12
N THR A 350 -9.96 -1.63 -16.95
CA THR A 350 -11.39 -1.81 -16.61
C THR A 350 -11.92 -3.23 -16.82
N HIS A 351 -11.08 -4.16 -17.30
CA HIS A 351 -11.50 -5.53 -17.57
C HIS A 351 -11.60 -6.33 -16.24
N PRO A 352 -12.66 -7.10 -15.98
CA PRO A 352 -12.85 -7.81 -14.70
C PRO A 352 -11.77 -8.83 -14.32
N TYR A 353 -10.99 -9.30 -15.31
CA TYR A 353 -9.85 -10.21 -15.14
C TYR A 353 -8.50 -9.51 -15.30
N HIS A 354 -8.49 -8.18 -15.41
CA HIS A 354 -7.26 -7.41 -15.29
C HIS A 354 -6.72 -7.59 -13.86
N HIS A 355 -5.40 -7.63 -13.74
CA HIS A 355 -4.75 -7.66 -12.44
C HIS A 355 -3.57 -6.69 -12.41
N ASP A 356 -3.38 -6.06 -11.26
CA ASP A 356 -2.24 -5.22 -10.96
C ASP A 356 -0.98 -6.05 -10.74
N VAL A 357 -1.13 -7.25 -10.16
CA VAL A 357 -0.04 -8.16 -9.80
C VAL A 357 -0.47 -9.62 -9.88
N ALA A 358 0.45 -10.49 -10.31
CA ALA A 358 0.26 -11.94 -10.31
C ALA A 358 1.13 -12.64 -9.26
N VAL A 359 0.56 -13.62 -8.56
CA VAL A 359 1.22 -14.40 -7.50
C VAL A 359 1.25 -15.86 -7.91
N LEU A 360 2.44 -16.44 -8.09
CA LEU A 360 2.61 -17.88 -8.30
C LEU A 360 2.83 -18.57 -6.95
N ILE A 361 2.07 -19.63 -6.71
CA ILE A 361 2.24 -20.54 -5.57
C ILE A 361 2.68 -21.90 -6.13
N THR A 362 3.80 -22.40 -5.62
CA THR A 362 4.42 -23.63 -6.11
C THR A 362 4.89 -24.54 -4.98
N ARG A 363 4.92 -25.85 -5.24
CA ARG A 363 5.56 -26.86 -4.37
C ARG A 363 6.93 -27.30 -4.89
N TYR A 364 7.47 -26.64 -5.92
CA TYR A 364 8.87 -26.79 -6.28
C TYR A 364 9.74 -26.11 -5.21
N ASN A 365 10.84 -26.76 -4.85
CA ASN A 365 11.84 -26.16 -3.98
C ASN A 365 12.61 -25.13 -4.81
N ILE A 366 12.39 -23.85 -4.58
CA ILE A 366 12.99 -22.75 -5.35
C ILE A 366 14.25 -22.26 -4.64
N CYS A 367 15.35 -22.12 -5.38
CA CYS A 367 16.66 -21.87 -4.78
C CYS A 367 17.45 -20.85 -5.61
N SER A 368 18.36 -20.16 -4.92
CA SER A 368 19.28 -19.20 -5.53
C SER A 368 20.22 -19.82 -6.56
N ARG A 369 20.80 -20.98 -6.26
CA ARG A 369 21.76 -21.69 -7.12
C ARG A 369 21.64 -23.19 -6.91
N VAL A 370 21.99 -23.96 -7.94
CA VAL A 370 21.94 -25.44 -7.97
C VAL A 370 22.78 -26.12 -6.87
N THR A 371 23.74 -25.41 -6.27
CA THR A 371 24.71 -25.94 -5.30
C THR A 371 24.44 -25.58 -3.84
N ASP A 372 23.46 -24.74 -3.55
CA ASP A 372 23.25 -24.22 -2.20
C ASP A 372 22.22 -25.03 -1.39
N ARG A 373 22.28 -24.91 -0.05
CA ARG A 373 21.16 -25.36 0.81
C ARG A 373 19.97 -24.46 0.52
N CYS A 374 18.93 -25.03 -0.07
CA CYS A 374 17.72 -24.31 -0.45
C CYS A 374 17.00 -23.68 0.74
N ALA A 375 17.18 -22.38 0.87
CA ALA A 375 16.64 -21.55 1.93
C ALA A 375 15.63 -20.52 1.39
N THR A 376 15.45 -20.40 0.07
CA THR A 376 14.60 -19.38 -0.54
C THR A 376 13.12 -19.78 -0.50
N LEU A 377 12.28 -18.93 0.09
CA LEU A 377 10.82 -19.19 0.19
C LEU A 377 10.00 -18.36 -0.81
N GLY A 378 10.54 -17.26 -1.29
CA GLY A 378 9.87 -16.35 -2.21
C GLY A 378 10.88 -15.48 -2.96
N VAL A 379 10.47 -15.01 -4.14
CA VAL A 379 11.22 -14.04 -4.94
C VAL A 379 10.27 -13.11 -5.69
N SER A 380 10.65 -11.84 -5.79
CA SER A 380 9.84 -10.80 -6.41
C SER A 380 10.70 -9.70 -7.04
N GLU A 381 10.13 -9.01 -8.02
CA GLU A 381 10.68 -7.75 -8.54
C GLU A 381 10.46 -6.60 -7.55
N ILE A 382 11.48 -5.75 -7.38
CA ILE A 382 11.42 -4.57 -6.52
C ILE A 382 10.81 -3.39 -7.29
N ALA A 383 9.80 -2.77 -6.67
CA ALA A 383 8.99 -1.70 -7.26
C ALA A 383 8.28 -2.12 -8.56
N GLY A 384 8.06 -3.43 -8.74
CA GLY A 384 7.42 -4.01 -9.92
C GLY A 384 5.92 -3.76 -10.03
N MET A 385 5.26 -3.27 -8.98
CA MET A 385 3.82 -2.97 -8.99
C MET A 385 3.45 -1.91 -10.05
N CYS A 386 2.34 -2.10 -10.77
CA CYS A 386 1.92 -1.28 -11.92
C CYS A 386 2.91 -1.28 -13.11
N GLN A 387 3.79 -2.27 -13.20
CA GLN A 387 4.69 -2.46 -14.33
C GLN A 387 4.38 -3.81 -14.99
N PRO A 388 3.71 -3.85 -16.16
CA PRO A 388 3.18 -5.10 -16.71
C PRO A 388 4.19 -6.25 -16.86
N LEU A 389 5.48 -5.94 -17.08
CA LEU A 389 6.56 -6.93 -17.22
C LEU A 389 7.15 -7.43 -15.88
N ARG A 390 6.85 -6.75 -14.77
CA ARG A 390 7.50 -6.92 -13.46
C ARG A 390 6.51 -7.05 -12.30
N SER A 391 5.21 -6.96 -12.55
CA SER A 391 4.17 -7.10 -11.52
C SER A 391 3.86 -8.56 -11.22
N CYS A 392 4.82 -9.24 -10.61
CA CYS A 392 4.83 -10.68 -10.40
C CYS A 392 5.69 -11.05 -9.19
N ASN A 393 5.31 -12.13 -8.51
CA ASN A 393 6.15 -12.80 -7.53
C ASN A 393 5.88 -14.32 -7.48
N VAL A 394 6.84 -15.07 -6.96
CA VAL A 394 6.83 -16.53 -6.88
C VAL A 394 7.07 -16.96 -5.44
N ASN A 395 6.25 -17.88 -4.92
CA ASN A 395 6.23 -18.27 -3.52
C ASN A 395 6.18 -19.80 -3.37
N GLU A 396 7.03 -20.36 -2.52
CA GLU A 396 7.03 -21.77 -2.15
C GLU A 396 5.98 -22.06 -1.06
N ASP A 397 5.15 -23.07 -1.29
CA ASP A 397 4.12 -23.48 -0.35
C ASP A 397 4.70 -24.22 0.87
N THR A 398 4.66 -23.51 2.00
CA THR A 398 5.07 -23.97 3.34
C THR A 398 3.88 -24.23 4.25
N GLY A 399 2.65 -24.31 3.71
CA GLY A 399 1.41 -24.33 4.48
C GLY A 399 0.94 -22.91 4.78
N LEU A 400 0.15 -22.71 5.85
CA LEU A 400 -0.44 -21.40 6.18
C LEU A 400 0.59 -20.27 6.38
N GLN A 401 1.85 -20.58 6.66
CA GLN A 401 2.93 -19.60 6.77
C GLN A 401 3.22 -18.86 5.46
N ILE A 402 2.87 -19.43 4.29
CA ILE A 402 3.06 -18.80 2.98
C ILE A 402 2.37 -17.43 2.89
N ALA A 403 1.34 -17.16 3.71
CA ALA A 403 0.70 -15.85 3.78
C ALA A 403 1.68 -14.72 4.14
N TYR A 404 2.67 -14.97 5.00
CA TYR A 404 3.70 -13.98 5.34
C TYR A 404 4.71 -13.82 4.21
N THR A 405 5.06 -14.91 3.53
CA THR A 405 5.92 -14.88 2.33
C THR A 405 5.26 -14.06 1.22
N ILE A 406 4.00 -14.34 0.88
CA ILE A 406 3.26 -13.55 -0.13
C ILE A 406 3.17 -12.07 0.29
N ALA A 407 2.93 -11.80 1.57
CA ALA A 407 2.86 -10.42 2.05
C ALA A 407 4.22 -9.68 1.93
N HIS A 408 5.32 -10.38 2.20
CA HIS A 408 6.70 -9.91 2.04
C HIS A 408 7.03 -9.63 0.58
N GLU A 409 6.74 -10.58 -0.32
CA GLU A 409 7.02 -10.43 -1.75
C GLU A 409 6.18 -9.32 -2.40
N LEU A 410 4.91 -9.18 -2.01
CA LEU A 410 4.10 -8.02 -2.40
C LEU A 410 4.72 -6.70 -1.89
N GLY A 411 5.38 -6.71 -0.73
CA GLY A 411 6.13 -5.58 -0.18
C GLY A 411 7.28 -5.17 -1.11
N HIS A 412 8.01 -6.14 -1.68
CA HIS A 412 8.99 -5.86 -2.73
C HIS A 412 8.33 -5.27 -3.98
N ASN A 413 7.17 -5.77 -4.43
CA ASN A 413 6.47 -5.13 -5.55
C ASN A 413 6.12 -3.65 -5.26
N PHE A 414 5.83 -3.29 -4.00
CA PHE A 414 5.68 -1.90 -3.52
C PHE A 414 7.00 -1.12 -3.37
N GLY A 415 8.14 -1.72 -3.69
CA GLY A 415 9.46 -1.08 -3.64
C GLY A 415 10.11 -1.08 -2.26
N MET A 416 9.61 -1.90 -1.32
CA MET A 416 10.23 -2.06 -0.01
C MET A 416 11.50 -2.89 -0.09
N ASN A 417 12.51 -2.53 0.70
CA ASN A 417 13.73 -3.32 0.87
C ASN A 417 13.67 -4.13 2.16
N HIS A 418 14.60 -5.07 2.31
CA HIS A 418 14.73 -5.79 3.57
C HIS A 418 15.08 -4.87 4.73
N ASP A 419 14.46 -5.12 5.89
CA ASP A 419 14.81 -4.43 7.14
C ASP A 419 16.18 -4.88 7.63
N GLY A 420 17.13 -3.95 7.75
CA GLY A 420 18.47 -4.24 8.25
C GLY A 420 19.37 -3.01 8.31
N PRO A 421 20.66 -3.20 8.63
CA PRO A 421 21.62 -2.10 8.79
C PRO A 421 21.70 -1.17 7.57
N GLN A 422 21.38 -1.68 6.38
CA GLN A 422 21.45 -0.94 5.11
C GLN A 422 20.40 0.17 5.00
N ASN A 423 19.18 -0.04 5.50
CA ASN A 423 18.10 0.95 5.46
C ASN A 423 17.86 1.63 6.83
N GLY A 424 18.67 1.29 7.84
CA GLY A 424 18.62 1.88 9.18
C GLY A 424 17.50 1.35 10.08
N CYS A 425 16.80 0.30 9.66
CA CYS A 425 15.88 -0.44 10.51
C CYS A 425 16.56 -1.70 11.07
N GLU A 426 16.29 -2.01 12.34
CA GLU A 426 16.73 -3.29 12.91
C GLU A 426 15.85 -4.41 12.32
N SER A 427 16.45 -5.54 11.93
CA SER A 427 15.71 -6.69 11.39
C SER A 427 14.78 -7.34 12.43
N HIS A 428 14.95 -6.99 13.71
CA HIS A 428 14.11 -7.36 14.85
C HIS A 428 14.22 -6.28 15.93
N LEU A 429 13.10 -5.87 16.55
CA LEU A 429 13.09 -4.94 17.68
C LEU A 429 12.57 -5.69 18.92
N GLY A 430 13.48 -6.14 19.79
CA GLY A 430 13.13 -6.96 20.95
C GLY A 430 12.53 -8.31 20.54
N SER A 431 11.26 -8.57 20.90
CA SER A 431 10.52 -9.77 20.50
C SER A 431 9.70 -9.62 19.21
N THR A 432 9.67 -8.43 18.59
CA THR A 432 8.86 -8.17 17.39
C THR A 432 9.66 -8.39 16.11
N GLN A 433 9.07 -9.13 15.17
CA GLN A 433 9.61 -9.34 13.82
C GLN A 433 8.85 -8.49 12.80
N HIS A 434 9.59 -8.01 11.81
CA HIS A 434 9.01 -7.22 10.75
C HIS A 434 8.68 -8.07 9.53
N VAL A 435 7.62 -7.70 8.80
CA VAL A 435 7.20 -8.41 7.58
C VAL A 435 8.34 -8.45 6.56
N MET A 436 9.11 -7.36 6.41
CA MET A 436 10.24 -7.24 5.47
C MET A 436 11.58 -7.69 6.05
N SER A 437 11.61 -8.45 7.15
CA SER A 437 12.86 -9.05 7.64
C SER A 437 13.35 -10.10 6.61
N PRO A 438 14.66 -10.13 6.26
CA PRO A 438 15.19 -11.04 5.24
C PRO A 438 15.11 -12.52 5.63
N HIS A 439 14.96 -12.79 6.93
CA HIS A 439 14.82 -14.13 7.48
C HIS A 439 13.47 -14.29 8.17
N LEU A 440 12.75 -15.35 7.82
CA LEU A 440 11.52 -15.73 8.48
C LEU A 440 11.85 -16.57 9.74
N THR A 441 12.09 -15.90 10.86
CA THR A 441 12.22 -16.58 12.16
C THR A 441 10.86 -16.96 12.73
N ASN A 442 10.75 -18.14 13.35
CA ASN A 442 9.49 -18.63 13.91
C ASN A 442 9.16 -18.06 15.30
N ASP A 443 10.16 -17.51 16.01
CA ASP A 443 10.07 -17.19 17.44
C ASP A 443 9.56 -15.77 17.78
N ALA A 444 9.44 -14.87 16.81
CA ALA A 444 9.32 -13.44 17.09
C ALA A 444 7.89 -12.88 16.90
N ILE A 445 7.18 -12.60 17.99
CA ILE A 445 5.76 -12.21 17.98
C ILE A 445 5.58 -10.87 18.73
N PRO A 446 4.73 -9.93 18.24
CA PRO A 446 3.93 -9.95 17.00
C PRO A 446 4.68 -9.61 15.69
N VAL A 447 4.13 -10.05 14.54
CA VAL A 447 4.59 -9.66 13.20
C VAL A 447 3.92 -8.35 12.76
N THR A 448 4.71 -7.31 12.51
CA THR A 448 4.24 -5.96 12.14
C THR A 448 5.09 -5.34 11.05
N TRP A 449 4.58 -4.35 10.32
CA TRP A 449 5.41 -3.57 9.38
C TRP A 449 6.36 -2.61 10.12
N SER A 450 7.62 -2.55 9.68
CA SER A 450 8.61 -1.62 10.22
C SER A 450 8.31 -0.18 9.80
N ASN A 451 8.94 0.78 10.48
CA ASN A 451 8.83 2.18 10.08
C ASN A 451 9.54 2.45 8.73
N CYS A 452 10.52 1.64 8.34
CA CYS A 452 11.15 1.70 7.02
C CYS A 452 10.18 1.22 5.95
N SER A 453 9.55 0.04 6.11
CA SER A 453 8.54 -0.47 5.18
C SER A 453 7.41 0.54 4.99
N ARG A 454 6.90 1.12 6.09
CA ARG A 454 5.91 2.21 6.06
C ARG A 454 6.39 3.40 5.24
N HIS A 455 7.64 3.82 5.42
CA HIS A 455 8.21 4.96 4.71
C HIS A 455 8.35 4.67 3.21
N GLU A 456 8.83 3.48 2.86
CA GLU A 456 9.09 3.05 1.48
C GLU A 456 7.80 2.93 0.67
N ILE A 457 6.75 2.27 1.18
CA ILE A 457 5.45 2.23 0.48
C ILE A 457 4.79 3.60 0.40
N THR A 458 4.92 4.42 1.44
CA THR A 458 4.44 5.81 1.41
C THR A 458 5.14 6.59 0.30
N HIS A 459 6.45 6.43 0.17
CA HIS A 459 7.26 7.07 -0.85
C HIS A 459 6.91 6.57 -2.26
N PHE A 460 6.71 5.26 -2.44
CA PHE A 460 6.25 4.65 -3.69
C PHE A 460 4.92 5.24 -4.16
N LEU A 461 3.93 5.29 -3.27
CA LEU A 461 2.60 5.85 -3.55
C LEU A 461 2.65 7.37 -3.79
N ASP A 462 3.46 8.10 -3.02
CA ASP A 462 3.63 9.55 -3.20
C ASP A 462 4.34 9.89 -4.52
N LYS A 463 5.22 9.02 -5.02
CA LYS A 463 5.86 9.16 -6.35
C LYS A 463 4.91 8.91 -7.53
N ASP A 464 3.64 8.56 -7.28
CA ASP A 464 2.64 8.21 -8.30
C ASP A 464 3.02 6.94 -9.10
N TRP A 465 3.80 6.04 -8.48
CA TRP A 465 4.15 4.75 -9.09
C TRP A 465 3.03 3.72 -8.94
N GLY A 466 2.22 3.80 -7.88
CA GLY A 466 1.04 2.95 -7.65
C GLY A 466 -0.23 3.45 -8.35
N SER A 467 -0.11 3.91 -9.60
CA SER A 467 -1.20 4.63 -10.27
C SER A 467 -2.31 3.74 -10.86
N CYS A 468 -2.02 2.44 -10.99
CA CYS A 468 -2.98 1.38 -11.33
C CYS A 468 -3.81 0.94 -10.11
N LEU A 469 -3.41 1.34 -8.89
CA LEU A 469 -4.08 0.92 -7.65
C LEU A 469 -5.17 1.90 -7.21
N GLU A 470 -5.49 2.90 -8.04
CA GLU A 470 -6.41 3.99 -7.69
C GLU A 470 -7.86 3.69 -8.05
N ASP A 471 -8.09 2.83 -9.04
CA ASP A 471 -9.40 2.35 -9.40
C ASP A 471 -9.88 1.30 -8.40
N GLU A 472 -11.21 1.20 -8.34
CA GLU A 472 -11.88 0.18 -7.57
C GLU A 472 -12.31 -0.90 -8.57
N PRO A 473 -12.09 -2.19 -8.28
CA PRO A 473 -12.50 -3.27 -9.17
C PRO A 473 -13.97 -3.09 -9.55
N PRO A 474 -14.34 -3.27 -10.83
CA PRO A 474 -15.67 -2.91 -11.33
C PRO A 474 -16.79 -3.52 -10.48
N GLN A 475 -17.50 -2.66 -9.75
CA GLN A 475 -18.67 -3.01 -8.95
C GLN A 475 -19.89 -3.05 -9.88
N VAL A 476 -20.51 -4.20 -10.09
CA VAL A 476 -21.88 -4.26 -10.65
C VAL A 476 -22.87 -4.15 -9.50
N GLU A 477 -23.84 -3.27 -9.65
CA GLU A 477 -24.97 -3.02 -8.74
C GLU A 477 -26.13 -4.04 -9.01
N TYR A 478 -26.42 -5.00 -8.09
CA TYR A 478 -27.69 -5.78 -8.09
C TYR A 478 -28.44 -6.05 -6.73
N SER A 479 -29.44 -5.29 -6.25
CA SER A 479 -29.88 -5.34 -4.83
C SER A 479 -30.48 -6.66 -4.51
N PHE A 480 -29.98 -7.28 -3.47
CA PHE A 480 -30.81 -8.20 -2.74
C PHE A 480 -31.55 -7.52 -1.58
N PRO A 481 -32.69 -8.10 -1.16
CA PRO A 481 -33.44 -7.57 -0.04
C PRO A 481 -32.63 -7.73 1.24
N GLN A 482 -32.62 -6.68 2.05
CA GLN A 482 -32.12 -6.66 3.42
C GLN A 482 -33.12 -7.34 4.38
N LEU A 483 -33.52 -8.54 3.99
CA LEU A 483 -34.41 -9.39 4.74
C LEU A 483 -33.56 -10.55 5.27
N PRO A 484 -33.45 -10.72 6.60
CA PRO A 484 -32.74 -11.84 7.16
C PRO A 484 -33.32 -13.16 6.64
N PRO A 485 -32.54 -14.25 6.59
CA PRO A 485 -32.82 -15.38 5.71
C PRO A 485 -34.24 -15.97 5.87
N GLY A 486 -34.81 -15.94 7.06
CA GLY A 486 -36.17 -16.39 7.36
C GLY A 486 -37.31 -15.47 6.87
N ALA A 487 -37.01 -14.22 6.53
CA ALA A 487 -37.95 -13.30 5.88
C ALA A 487 -37.92 -13.41 4.35
N MET A 488 -36.86 -14.01 3.78
CA MET A 488 -36.78 -14.36 2.35
C MET A 488 -37.24 -15.79 2.08
N TYR A 489 -36.89 -16.70 2.98
CA TYR A 489 -37.28 -18.10 2.97
C TYR A 489 -38.17 -18.32 4.17
N ASP A 490 -39.48 -18.27 3.98
CA ASP A 490 -40.43 -18.57 5.04
C ASP A 490 -40.24 -19.99 5.60
N ALA A 491 -40.91 -20.29 6.72
CA ALA A 491 -40.77 -21.57 7.39
C ALA A 491 -41.04 -22.76 6.44
N ASP A 492 -42.00 -22.62 5.52
CA ASP A 492 -42.30 -23.62 4.49
C ASP A 492 -41.13 -23.82 3.52
N HIS A 493 -40.49 -22.74 3.10
CA HIS A 493 -39.36 -22.78 2.20
C HIS A 493 -38.12 -23.40 2.85
N GLN A 494 -37.86 -23.07 4.11
CA GLN A 494 -36.79 -23.69 4.88
C GLN A 494 -37.01 -25.21 5.02
N CYS A 495 -38.26 -25.65 5.22
CA CYS A 495 -38.59 -27.07 5.25
C CYS A 495 -38.31 -27.78 3.92
N ARG A 496 -38.60 -27.14 2.79
CA ARG A 496 -38.28 -27.68 1.45
C ARG A 496 -36.79 -27.85 1.22
N LEU A 497 -35.98 -26.90 1.71
CA LEU A 497 -34.52 -26.97 1.61
C LEU A 497 -33.94 -28.10 2.48
N SER A 498 -34.48 -28.29 3.69
CA SER A 498 -33.95 -29.29 4.63
C SER A 498 -34.40 -30.73 4.33
N PHE A 499 -35.60 -30.92 3.78
CA PHE A 499 -36.21 -32.25 3.63
C PHE A 499 -36.71 -32.58 2.21
N GLY A 500 -36.51 -31.67 1.25
CA GLY A 500 -36.91 -31.86 -0.15
C GLY A 500 -38.22 -31.15 -0.50
N SER A 501 -38.52 -31.03 -1.79
CA SER A 501 -39.56 -30.14 -2.34
C SER A 501 -41.00 -30.41 -1.86
N ALA A 502 -41.28 -31.58 -1.31
CA ALA A 502 -42.60 -31.97 -0.77
C ALA A 502 -42.82 -31.57 0.71
N ALA A 503 -41.78 -31.11 1.41
CA ALA A 503 -41.89 -30.72 2.82
C ALA A 503 -42.52 -29.32 2.97
N THR A 504 -43.37 -29.15 3.98
CA THR A 504 -44.03 -27.87 4.32
C THR A 504 -43.86 -27.59 5.81
N HIS A 505 -44.14 -26.39 6.29
CA HIS A 505 -44.12 -26.07 7.71
C HIS A 505 -45.32 -26.70 8.42
N CYS A 506 -45.12 -27.17 9.66
CA CYS A 506 -46.17 -27.81 10.43
C CYS A 506 -47.27 -26.83 10.87
N ALA A 507 -48.51 -27.07 10.44
CA ALA A 507 -49.68 -26.30 10.83
C ALA A 507 -49.93 -26.39 12.36
N GLY A 508 -50.14 -25.23 13.00
CA GLY A 508 -50.34 -25.11 14.46
C GLY A 508 -49.17 -24.48 15.23
N ILE A 509 -48.05 -24.20 14.56
CA ILE A 509 -46.88 -23.48 15.12
C ILE A 509 -46.79 -22.04 14.55
N GLU A 510 -47.60 -21.71 13.53
CA GLU A 510 -47.71 -20.37 12.97
C GLU A 510 -48.07 -19.32 14.03
N GLY A 511 -47.24 -18.29 14.17
CA GLY A 511 -47.45 -17.18 15.10
C GLY A 511 -47.08 -17.46 16.55
N THR A 512 -46.41 -18.57 16.85
CA THR A 512 -45.89 -18.87 18.20
C THR A 512 -44.39 -18.66 18.28
N GLU A 513 -43.91 -18.14 19.43
CA GLU A 513 -42.49 -17.85 19.69
C GLU A 513 -41.56 -19.08 19.53
N ARG A 514 -42.16 -20.27 19.45
CA ARG A 514 -41.50 -21.57 19.31
C ARG A 514 -40.89 -21.81 17.93
N VAL A 515 -41.38 -21.16 16.87
CA VAL A 515 -40.80 -21.33 15.52
C VAL A 515 -39.33 -20.88 15.49
N CYS A 516 -38.98 -19.88 16.31
CA CYS A 516 -37.62 -19.35 16.42
C CYS A 516 -36.68 -20.29 17.16
N GLN A 517 -37.21 -21.17 18.02
CA GLN A 517 -36.42 -22.11 18.79
C GLN A 517 -36.20 -23.41 18.01
N THR A 518 -37.20 -23.84 17.25
CA THR A 518 -37.13 -25.08 16.47
C THR A 518 -38.09 -25.03 15.28
N LEU A 519 -37.57 -25.24 14.07
CA LEU A 519 -38.33 -25.33 12.84
C LEU A 519 -38.88 -26.76 12.66
N TRP A 520 -40.21 -26.89 12.61
CA TRP A 520 -40.90 -28.16 12.44
C TRP A 520 -41.52 -28.27 11.04
N CYS A 521 -41.17 -29.33 10.33
CA CYS A 521 -41.52 -29.55 8.94
C CYS A 521 -42.40 -30.78 8.77
N HIS A 522 -43.51 -30.63 8.07
CA HIS A 522 -44.45 -31.69 7.72
C HIS A 522 -44.01 -32.40 6.44
N LEU A 523 -43.76 -33.70 6.52
CA LEU A 523 -43.49 -34.59 5.38
C LEU A 523 -44.16 -35.95 5.65
N ASP A 524 -44.86 -36.51 4.66
CA ASP A 524 -45.53 -37.82 4.74
C ASP A 524 -46.41 -38.03 6.00
N ASN A 525 -47.32 -37.08 6.27
CA ASN A 525 -48.26 -37.08 7.41
C ASN A 525 -47.60 -37.07 8.80
N ARG A 526 -46.33 -36.64 8.91
CA ARG A 526 -45.63 -36.49 10.19
C ARG A 526 -44.86 -35.18 10.24
N CYS A 527 -44.82 -34.57 11.43
CA CYS A 527 -43.95 -33.43 11.71
C CYS A 527 -42.57 -33.93 12.11
N ILE A 528 -41.58 -33.63 11.28
CA ILE A 528 -40.17 -33.95 11.44
C ILE A 528 -39.38 -32.65 11.63
N THR A 529 -38.32 -32.68 12.41
CA THR A 529 -37.44 -31.52 12.65
C THR A 529 -36.00 -31.98 12.75
N ARG A 530 -35.06 -31.10 12.41
CA ARG A 530 -33.62 -31.31 12.67
C ARG A 530 -33.16 -30.70 14.00
N MET A 531 -34.10 -30.24 14.83
CA MET A 531 -33.80 -29.50 16.07
C MET A 531 -33.05 -28.19 15.81
N GLU A 532 -33.13 -27.66 14.59
CA GLU A 532 -32.55 -26.39 14.19
C GLU A 532 -33.58 -25.26 14.35
N PRO A 533 -33.20 -24.07 14.84
CA PRO A 533 -34.11 -22.93 14.91
C PRO A 533 -34.48 -22.45 13.50
N ALA A 534 -35.68 -21.87 13.35
CA ALA A 534 -35.99 -21.20 12.10
C ALA A 534 -35.00 -20.06 11.84
N ALA A 535 -34.63 -19.87 10.59
CA ALA A 535 -33.64 -18.89 10.18
C ALA A 535 -34.02 -17.49 10.70
N GLU A 536 -33.01 -16.68 11.04
CA GLU A 536 -33.28 -15.33 11.55
C GLU A 536 -34.11 -14.53 10.53
N GLY A 537 -35.07 -13.76 11.00
CA GLY A 537 -36.06 -13.12 10.15
C GLY A 537 -37.34 -13.89 9.93
N THR A 538 -37.40 -15.18 10.29
CA THR A 538 -38.61 -15.98 10.13
C THR A 538 -39.75 -15.35 10.90
N GLN A 539 -40.89 -15.14 10.23
CA GLN A 539 -42.04 -14.50 10.86
C GLN A 539 -42.60 -15.41 11.96
N CYS A 540 -42.45 -14.98 13.21
CA CYS A 540 -42.92 -15.69 14.38
C CYS A 540 -44.16 -15.03 15.02
N GLY A 541 -44.56 -13.86 14.53
CA GLY A 541 -45.74 -13.14 15.01
C GLY A 541 -46.00 -11.87 14.20
N LYS A 542 -47.01 -11.08 14.62
CA LYS A 542 -47.36 -9.81 13.95
C LYS A 542 -46.30 -8.73 14.28
N HIS A 543 -45.53 -8.29 13.29
CA HIS A 543 -44.37 -7.38 13.42
C HIS A 543 -43.24 -7.92 14.32
N LYS A 544 -43.12 -9.24 14.41
CA LYS A 544 -42.06 -9.93 15.16
C LYS A 544 -41.41 -10.98 14.28
N TRP A 545 -40.12 -11.16 14.45
CA TRP A 545 -39.33 -12.14 13.72
C TRP A 545 -38.39 -12.90 14.65
N CYS A 546 -37.87 -14.01 14.16
CA CYS A 546 -36.87 -14.76 14.89
C CYS A 546 -35.52 -14.06 14.85
N ALA A 547 -34.95 -13.77 16.02
CA ALA A 547 -33.56 -13.36 16.17
C ALA A 547 -32.98 -14.05 17.41
N SER A 548 -31.83 -14.68 17.24
CA SER A 548 -31.09 -15.41 18.28
C SER A 548 -31.96 -16.42 19.04
N GLY A 549 -32.80 -17.16 18.30
CA GLY A 549 -33.69 -18.17 18.87
C GLY A 549 -34.94 -17.62 19.56
N GLN A 550 -35.17 -16.30 19.54
CA GLN A 550 -36.28 -15.63 20.21
C GLN A 550 -37.13 -14.81 19.23
N CYS A 551 -38.42 -14.67 19.54
CA CYS A 551 -39.35 -13.90 18.73
C CYS A 551 -39.32 -12.42 19.15
N VAL A 552 -38.40 -11.65 18.56
CA VAL A 552 -38.16 -10.25 18.93
C VAL A 552 -38.90 -9.27 18.03
N THR A 553 -39.14 -8.07 18.54
CA THR A 553 -39.58 -6.93 17.73
C THR A 553 -38.45 -6.46 16.84
N ILE A 554 -38.75 -6.13 15.60
CA ILE A 554 -37.78 -5.73 14.58
C ILE A 554 -37.03 -4.42 15.03
N GLY A 555 -35.73 -4.44 15.42
CA GLY A 555 -34.96 -3.19 15.63
C GLY A 555 -33.64 -2.99 16.45
N GLU A 556 -32.96 -3.91 17.17
CA GLU A 556 -31.83 -3.55 18.09
C GLU A 556 -30.46 -4.22 17.83
N ARG A 557 -29.37 -3.43 17.59
CA ARG A 557 -28.03 -3.92 17.14
C ARG A 557 -26.78 -2.92 17.24
N PRO A 558 -25.54 -3.17 17.83
CA PRO A 558 -24.35 -2.25 17.89
C PRO A 558 -23.32 -2.26 16.71
N ALA A 559 -22.44 -1.25 16.58
CA ALA A 559 -21.81 -0.82 15.31
C ALA A 559 -20.25 -0.88 15.18
N ALA A 560 -19.73 -0.79 13.95
CA ALA A 560 -18.30 -0.71 13.60
C ALA A 560 -17.62 0.60 14.08
N ILE A 561 -16.30 0.55 14.39
CA ILE A 561 -15.53 1.70 14.87
C ILE A 561 -14.59 2.19 13.77
N HIS A 562 -15.06 3.13 12.96
CA HIS A 562 -14.21 3.77 11.96
C HIS A 562 -13.06 4.54 12.62
N GLY A 563 -11.88 4.45 12.02
CA GLY A 563 -10.71 5.18 12.47
C GLY A 563 -10.92 6.68 12.31
N ASN A 564 -10.39 7.45 13.25
CA ASN A 564 -10.40 8.89 13.16
C ASN A 564 -9.03 9.48 13.48
N TRP A 565 -8.75 10.63 12.87
CA TRP A 565 -7.46 11.28 12.93
C TRP A 565 -7.10 11.68 14.36
N GLY A 566 -5.92 11.28 14.80
CA GLY A 566 -5.26 11.78 15.99
C GLY A 566 -4.90 13.26 15.92
N SER A 567 -4.42 13.75 17.06
CA SER A 567 -3.86 15.09 17.15
C SER A 567 -2.67 15.25 16.21
N TRP A 568 -2.51 16.46 15.66
CA TRP A 568 -1.30 16.80 14.93
C TRP A 568 -0.09 16.75 15.84
N SER A 569 1.02 16.20 15.32
CA SER A 569 2.34 16.29 15.93
C SER A 569 2.72 17.75 16.14
N SER A 570 3.71 17.98 17.01
CA SER A 570 4.43 19.25 16.98
C SER A 570 5.06 19.47 15.60
N TRP A 571 5.24 20.74 15.24
CA TRP A 571 5.93 21.09 14.01
C TRP A 571 7.39 20.64 14.09
N SER A 572 7.89 20.05 13.01
CA SER A 572 9.32 19.74 12.85
C SER A 572 10.16 21.02 12.93
N SER A 573 11.46 20.84 13.18
CA SER A 573 12.43 21.91 12.94
C SER A 573 12.29 22.44 11.52
N CYS A 574 12.53 23.74 11.36
CA CYS A 574 12.48 24.38 10.06
C CYS A 574 13.66 23.87 9.22
N SER A 575 13.41 23.51 7.97
CA SER A 575 14.46 23.01 7.06
C SER A 575 15.59 24.02 6.81
N ARG A 576 15.35 25.30 7.06
CA ARG A 576 16.32 26.40 6.89
C ARG A 576 16.29 27.33 8.08
N SER A 577 17.44 27.92 8.41
CA SER A 577 17.55 28.98 9.42
C SER A 577 17.26 30.39 8.88
N CYS A 578 17.23 30.55 7.56
CA CYS A 578 16.94 31.80 6.85
C CYS A 578 16.48 31.50 5.41
N GLY A 579 15.91 32.50 4.75
CA GLY A 579 15.54 32.50 3.34
C GLY A 579 14.31 31.66 3.02
N ALA A 580 13.39 31.51 3.98
CA ALA A 580 12.19 30.68 3.92
C ALA A 580 12.48 29.17 3.79
N GLY A 581 12.41 28.47 4.92
CA GLY A 581 12.36 27.02 4.99
C GLY A 581 10.94 26.49 5.20
N VAL A 582 10.82 25.19 5.39
CA VAL A 582 9.54 24.49 5.60
C VAL A 582 9.61 23.66 6.87
N SER A 583 8.56 23.73 7.66
CA SER A 583 8.27 22.79 8.75
C SER A 583 7.08 21.94 8.37
N ASN A 584 7.09 20.67 8.77
CA ASN A 584 5.95 19.78 8.60
C ASN A 584 5.40 19.31 9.95
N ALA A 585 4.13 18.93 9.96
CA ALA A 585 3.49 18.22 11.05
C ALA A 585 2.70 17.05 10.46
N HIS A 586 2.63 15.94 11.18
CA HIS A 586 1.93 14.73 10.75
C HIS A 586 0.89 14.32 11.81
N ARG A 587 -0.01 13.42 11.45
CA ARG A 587 -0.95 12.81 12.40
C ARG A 587 -1.21 11.36 12.01
N HIS A 588 -1.56 10.55 12.99
CA HIS A 588 -1.87 9.13 12.81
C HIS A 588 -3.36 8.88 12.88
N CYS A 589 -3.81 7.73 12.36
CA CYS A 589 -5.20 7.29 12.46
C CYS A 589 -5.40 6.46 13.73
N ASP A 590 -5.42 7.13 14.88
CA ASP A 590 -5.33 6.49 16.19
C ASP A 590 -6.33 7.03 17.24
N ASN A 591 -7.26 7.93 16.86
CA ASN A 591 -8.20 8.55 17.81
C ASN A 591 -9.68 8.52 17.38
N PRO A 592 -10.34 7.35 17.36
CA PRO A 592 -9.79 6.03 17.71
C PRO A 592 -9.06 5.39 16.52
N ALA A 593 -8.19 4.43 16.79
CA ALA A 593 -7.70 3.54 15.76
C ALA A 593 -8.88 2.76 15.13
N PRO A 594 -8.87 2.49 13.81
CA PRO A 594 -9.90 1.69 13.18
C PRO A 594 -9.92 0.30 13.83
N ALA A 595 -11.08 -0.10 14.31
CA ALA A 595 -11.30 -1.39 14.95
C ALA A 595 -12.61 -1.98 14.45
N ASN A 596 -12.78 -3.29 14.59
CA ASN A 596 -14.04 -3.95 14.25
C ASN A 596 -14.44 -3.71 12.78
N GLY A 597 -13.55 -3.95 11.81
CA GLY A 597 -13.83 -3.69 10.38
C GLY A 597 -14.09 -2.21 10.05
N GLY A 598 -13.65 -1.30 10.92
CA GLY A 598 -13.69 0.14 10.71
C GLY A 598 -12.83 0.57 9.52
N LYS A 599 -13.21 1.70 8.91
CA LYS A 599 -12.47 2.28 7.78
C LYS A 599 -11.24 3.01 8.30
N TYR A 600 -10.12 2.95 7.58
CA TYR A 600 -8.95 3.78 7.87
C TYR A 600 -9.25 5.26 7.59
N CYS A 601 -8.46 6.17 8.18
CA CYS A 601 -8.65 7.60 8.04
C CYS A 601 -8.25 8.09 6.64
N THR A 602 -9.19 8.69 5.92
CA THR A 602 -8.92 9.40 4.66
C THR A 602 -8.75 10.90 4.93
N GLY A 603 -7.87 11.58 4.17
CA GLY A 603 -7.64 13.04 4.30
C GLY A 603 -6.18 13.42 4.57
N ASP A 604 -5.93 14.68 4.92
CA ASP A 604 -4.56 15.20 5.12
C ASP A 604 -3.86 14.50 6.29
N ARG A 605 -2.85 13.68 6.01
CA ARG A 605 -1.97 13.03 7.00
C ARG A 605 -0.76 13.90 7.37
N ARG A 606 -0.40 14.85 6.51
CA ARG A 606 0.70 15.79 6.68
C ARG A 606 0.25 17.21 6.35
N LYS A 607 0.76 18.18 7.07
CA LYS A 607 0.61 19.61 6.75
C LYS A 607 1.96 20.29 6.81
N TYR A 608 2.10 21.36 6.03
CA TYR A 608 3.34 22.10 5.85
C TYR A 608 3.10 23.56 6.15
N ARG A 609 4.14 24.26 6.63
CA ARG A 609 4.16 25.72 6.75
C ARG A 609 5.54 26.25 6.40
N VAL A 610 5.57 27.46 5.85
CA VAL A 610 6.81 28.20 5.67
C VAL A 610 7.28 28.75 7.02
N CYS A 611 8.59 28.74 7.26
CA CYS A 611 9.23 29.22 8.47
C CYS A 611 10.54 29.93 8.14
N ASN A 612 11.05 30.75 9.07
CA ASN A 612 12.32 31.46 8.93
C ASN A 612 12.44 32.27 7.61
N THR A 613 11.47 33.15 7.38
CA THR A 613 11.32 33.95 6.14
C THR A 613 12.29 35.13 6.04
N GLN A 614 13.06 35.41 7.09
CA GLN A 614 14.11 36.43 7.07
C GLN A 614 15.15 36.12 5.99
N GLU A 615 15.65 37.14 5.30
CA GLU A 615 16.69 36.96 4.28
C GLU A 615 17.97 36.36 4.88
N CYS A 616 18.67 35.54 4.09
CA CYS A 616 19.97 35.01 4.49
C CYS A 616 21.06 36.09 4.36
N PRO A 617 22.14 36.01 5.16
CA PRO A 617 23.33 36.84 4.97
C PRO A 617 23.85 36.75 3.53
N GLU A 618 24.46 37.82 3.03
CA GLU A 618 24.95 37.96 1.64
C GLU A 618 26.15 37.05 1.32
N ASN A 619 25.92 35.74 1.36
CA ASN A 619 26.80 34.78 0.74
C ASN A 619 26.11 34.40 -0.56
N GLY A 620 26.64 34.86 -1.69
CA GLY A 620 26.04 34.77 -3.03
C GLY A 620 25.89 33.36 -3.61
N VAL A 621 25.59 32.36 -2.78
CA VAL A 621 25.44 30.94 -3.14
C VAL A 621 24.00 30.53 -2.84
N SER A 622 23.30 30.00 -3.84
CA SER A 622 21.91 29.58 -3.67
C SER A 622 21.79 28.37 -2.75
N PHE A 623 20.62 28.18 -2.11
CA PHE A 623 20.41 27.02 -1.22
C PHE A 623 20.56 25.68 -1.95
N ARG A 624 20.28 25.65 -3.26
CA ARG A 624 20.50 24.49 -4.12
C ARG A 624 21.99 24.25 -4.39
N ALA A 625 22.76 25.31 -4.64
CA ALA A 625 24.22 25.22 -4.78
C ALA A 625 24.89 24.70 -3.50
N ILE A 626 24.40 25.11 -2.32
CA ILE A 626 24.87 24.57 -1.03
C ILE A 626 24.64 23.05 -0.97
N GLN A 627 23.47 22.57 -1.39
CA GLN A 627 23.18 21.13 -1.41
C GLN A 627 24.09 20.34 -2.35
N CYS A 628 24.41 20.87 -3.54
CA CYS A 628 25.41 20.26 -4.42
C CYS A 628 26.81 20.26 -3.78
N SER A 629 27.23 21.37 -3.17
CA SER A 629 28.56 21.50 -2.57
C SER A 629 28.81 20.54 -1.39
N GLN A 630 27.75 20.07 -0.72
CA GLN A 630 27.87 19.03 0.32
C GLN A 630 28.43 17.72 -0.21
N HIS A 631 28.27 17.45 -1.52
CA HIS A 631 28.80 16.27 -2.18
C HIS A 631 30.22 16.47 -2.73
N ASN A 632 30.81 17.67 -2.61
CA ASN A 632 32.20 17.91 -3.06
C ASN A 632 33.23 17.07 -2.30
N GLN A 633 32.92 16.69 -1.05
CA GLN A 633 33.78 15.87 -0.20
C GLN A 633 33.59 14.36 -0.43
N GLN A 634 32.61 13.97 -1.25
CA GLN A 634 32.31 12.57 -1.54
C GLN A 634 32.86 12.22 -2.92
N PRO A 635 33.71 11.17 -3.05
CA PRO A 635 34.21 10.76 -4.35
C PRO A 635 33.08 10.17 -5.19
N TYR A 636 32.88 10.68 -6.40
CA TYR A 636 31.97 10.14 -7.39
C TYR A 636 32.79 9.40 -8.44
N LYS A 637 32.54 8.09 -8.59
CA LYS A 637 33.34 7.20 -9.46
C LYS A 637 34.86 7.27 -9.20
N GLY A 638 35.26 7.53 -7.94
CA GLY A 638 36.66 7.59 -7.51
C GLY A 638 37.31 8.98 -7.58
N GLU A 639 36.62 9.99 -8.13
CA GLU A 639 37.15 11.36 -8.25
C GLU A 639 36.32 12.38 -7.45
N HIS A 640 36.98 13.44 -6.99
CA HIS A 640 36.31 14.54 -6.29
C HIS A 640 35.98 15.64 -7.30
N HIS A 641 34.73 16.05 -7.34
CA HIS A 641 34.26 17.12 -8.22
C HIS A 641 33.76 18.30 -7.41
N ASN A 642 33.92 19.50 -7.96
CA ASN A 642 33.20 20.68 -7.47
C ASN A 642 31.85 20.74 -8.18
N TRP A 643 30.76 20.52 -7.43
CA TRP A 643 29.41 20.36 -7.97
C TRP A 643 28.65 21.68 -8.04
N LEU A 644 28.16 22.03 -9.22
CA LEU A 644 27.29 23.17 -9.49
C LEU A 644 25.84 22.71 -9.72
N PRO A 645 24.83 23.46 -9.25
CA PRO A 645 23.43 23.05 -9.41
C PRO A 645 22.97 23.19 -10.86
N VAL A 646 22.14 22.24 -11.28
CA VAL A 646 21.40 22.27 -12.54
C VAL A 646 19.92 22.20 -12.22
N MET A 647 19.10 23.02 -12.90
CA MET A 647 17.64 22.95 -12.78
C MET A 647 17.05 22.56 -14.12
N PHE A 648 16.14 21.59 -14.08
CA PHE A 648 15.33 21.19 -15.21
C PHE A 648 13.86 21.54 -14.95
N ASP A 649 13.19 22.09 -15.96
CA ASP A 649 11.79 22.53 -15.82
C ASP A 649 10.80 21.38 -15.55
N HIS A 650 11.13 20.17 -16.02
CA HIS A 650 10.29 18.99 -15.82
C HIS A 650 10.46 18.34 -14.44
N SER A 651 11.62 18.52 -13.80
CA SER A 651 11.97 17.94 -12.50
C SER A 651 12.62 18.96 -11.52
N PRO A 652 11.97 20.12 -11.29
CA PRO A 652 12.59 21.24 -10.56
C PRO A 652 12.81 21.00 -9.07
N CYS A 653 12.45 19.83 -8.55
CA CYS A 653 12.67 19.43 -7.16
C CYS A 653 13.62 18.25 -6.99
N GLN A 654 14.32 17.85 -8.06
CA GLN A 654 15.43 16.90 -8.00
C GLN A 654 16.75 17.66 -7.79
N LEU A 655 17.73 17.02 -7.14
CA LEU A 655 19.06 17.60 -6.96
C LEU A 655 19.98 17.09 -8.08
N ASP A 656 19.91 17.76 -9.23
CA ASP A 656 20.83 17.55 -10.33
C ASP A 656 22.02 18.52 -10.20
N CYS A 657 23.23 17.99 -10.31
CA CYS A 657 24.45 18.77 -10.20
C CYS A 657 25.44 18.39 -11.31
N LYS A 658 26.28 19.33 -11.74
CA LYS A 658 27.33 19.11 -12.73
C LYS A 658 28.72 19.44 -12.16
N PRO A 659 29.79 18.76 -12.61
CA PRO A 659 31.15 19.16 -12.27
C PRO A 659 31.54 20.50 -12.90
N ASP A 660 32.37 21.28 -12.20
CA ASP A 660 32.78 22.67 -12.50
C ASP A 660 33.47 22.87 -13.87
N ASN A 661 33.78 21.82 -14.62
CA ASN A 661 34.37 21.92 -15.98
C ASN A 661 33.86 20.85 -16.95
N GLU A 662 32.72 20.21 -16.66
CA GLU A 662 32.19 19.13 -17.48
C GLU A 662 30.79 19.44 -18.00
N PHE A 663 30.45 18.84 -19.14
CA PHE A 663 29.21 19.12 -19.88
C PHE A 663 28.06 18.14 -19.55
N TYR A 664 28.24 17.27 -18.56
CA TYR A 664 27.18 16.36 -18.10
C TYR A 664 26.68 16.74 -16.71
N SER A 665 25.43 16.39 -16.42
CA SER A 665 24.81 16.50 -15.11
C SER A 665 24.53 15.12 -14.53
N VAL A 666 24.59 15.02 -13.20
CA VAL A 666 24.30 13.81 -12.44
C VAL A 666 23.24 14.12 -11.40
N LYS A 667 22.27 13.22 -11.23
CA LYS A 667 21.32 13.26 -10.12
C LYS A 667 22.02 12.82 -8.84
N LEU A 668 22.32 13.74 -7.94
CA LEU A 668 22.93 13.42 -6.64
C LEU A 668 21.88 13.03 -5.59
N ARG A 669 20.66 13.58 -5.66
CA ARG A 669 19.53 13.18 -4.81
C ARG A 669 18.19 13.24 -5.54
N ASP A 670 17.28 12.37 -5.13
CA ASP A 670 15.91 12.29 -5.64
C ASP A 670 15.07 13.53 -5.33
N THR A 671 15.29 14.16 -4.19
CA THR A 671 14.58 15.36 -3.78
C THR A 671 15.53 16.36 -3.14
N VAL A 672 15.42 17.62 -3.53
CA VAL A 672 16.03 18.73 -2.78
C VAL A 672 15.35 18.89 -1.43
N VAL A 673 16.06 19.49 -0.48
CA VAL A 673 15.53 19.80 0.86
C VAL A 673 14.32 20.73 0.74
N ASP A 674 13.27 20.46 1.52
CA ASP A 674 12.04 21.27 1.51
C ASP A 674 12.35 22.76 1.77
N GLY A 675 11.72 23.66 1.01
CA GLY A 675 12.02 25.10 1.02
C GLY A 675 13.10 25.53 0.03
N THR A 676 13.63 24.61 -0.78
CA THR A 676 14.46 24.97 -1.94
C THR A 676 13.59 25.59 -3.04
N PRO A 677 13.94 26.76 -3.60
CA PRO A 677 13.21 27.35 -4.72
C PRO A 677 13.15 26.39 -5.91
N CYS A 678 11.97 26.27 -6.52
CA CYS A 678 11.76 25.36 -7.66
C CYS A 678 11.55 26.09 -8.98
N LYS A 679 11.12 27.35 -8.94
CA LYS A 679 11.01 28.17 -10.15
C LYS A 679 11.81 29.45 -10.00
N PRO A 680 12.69 29.74 -10.98
CA PRO A 680 13.40 31.01 -11.09
C PRO A 680 12.48 32.22 -10.86
N GLY A 681 12.88 33.13 -9.97
CA GLY A 681 12.20 34.42 -9.79
C GLY A 681 10.90 34.39 -9.00
N THR A 682 10.47 33.23 -8.51
CA THR A 682 9.21 33.08 -7.75
C THR A 682 9.48 32.66 -6.31
N ARG A 683 8.44 32.72 -5.46
CA ARG A 683 8.47 32.12 -4.12
C ARG A 683 8.17 30.62 -4.14
N ASP A 684 7.88 30.05 -5.31
CA ASP A 684 7.55 28.64 -5.44
C ASP A 684 8.73 27.79 -4.97
N MET A 685 8.44 26.84 -4.08
CA MET A 685 9.47 26.01 -3.44
C MET A 685 9.08 24.55 -3.47
N CYS A 686 10.10 23.70 -3.38
CA CYS A 686 9.95 22.27 -3.24
C CYS A 686 9.42 21.94 -1.85
N ILE A 687 8.31 21.22 -1.81
CA ILE A 687 7.70 20.69 -0.58
C ILE A 687 7.34 19.24 -0.85
N HIS A 688 7.98 18.32 -0.13
CA HIS A 688 7.80 16.88 -0.27
C HIS A 688 8.02 16.40 -1.72
N GLY A 689 9.09 16.90 -2.33
CA GLY A 689 9.50 16.58 -3.70
C GLY A 689 8.58 17.14 -4.81
N VAL A 690 7.65 18.06 -4.49
CA VAL A 690 6.78 18.72 -5.47
C VAL A 690 7.01 20.23 -5.43
N CYS A 691 7.12 20.85 -6.59
CA CYS A 691 7.14 22.31 -6.70
C CYS A 691 5.75 22.87 -6.37
N LYS A 692 5.63 23.50 -5.20
CA LYS A 692 4.39 24.09 -4.70
C LYS A 692 4.42 25.59 -4.88
N ARG A 693 3.29 26.16 -5.33
CA ARG A 693 3.12 27.60 -5.40
C ARG A 693 3.09 28.18 -3.99
N VAL A 694 3.90 29.21 -3.73
CA VAL A 694 3.87 29.92 -2.45
C VAL A 694 3.49 31.36 -2.72
N ALA A 695 2.45 31.80 -2.03
CA ALA A 695 1.87 33.11 -2.20
C ALA A 695 2.74 34.19 -1.54
N CYS A 696 2.41 35.46 -1.77
CA CYS A 696 3.28 36.54 -1.32
C CYS A 696 3.37 36.70 0.20
N ASP A 697 2.38 36.20 0.93
CA ASP A 697 2.27 36.16 2.40
C ASP A 697 2.89 34.89 3.01
N TRP A 698 3.61 34.11 2.19
CA TRP A 698 4.19 32.80 2.55
C TRP A 698 3.17 31.69 2.82
N SER A 699 1.91 31.88 2.44
CA SER A 699 0.92 30.79 2.44
C SER A 699 1.16 29.82 1.28
N ILE A 700 1.15 28.52 1.57
CA ILE A 700 1.34 27.45 0.56
C ILE A 700 0.02 27.26 -0.19
N GLU A 701 0.08 27.32 -1.53
CA GLU A 701 -1.09 27.27 -2.41
C GLU A 701 -2.14 28.36 -2.11
N GLY A 702 -1.72 29.48 -1.50
CA GLY A 702 -2.58 30.62 -1.24
C GLY A 702 -2.84 31.48 -2.48
N ALA A 703 -3.84 32.35 -2.38
CA ALA A 703 -4.25 33.26 -3.46
C ALA A 703 -3.52 34.62 -3.43
N ALA A 704 -2.74 34.91 -2.39
CA ALA A 704 -2.06 36.19 -2.21
C ALA A 704 -1.03 36.44 -3.33
N GLN A 705 -1.12 37.60 -3.98
CA GLN A 705 -0.21 38.00 -5.06
C GLN A 705 0.46 39.34 -4.74
N GLU A 706 1.70 39.48 -5.17
CA GLU A 706 2.37 40.77 -5.15
C GLU A 706 1.80 41.67 -6.24
N ASP A 707 1.65 42.94 -5.91
CA ASP A 707 1.37 43.96 -6.92
C ASP A 707 2.62 44.23 -7.78
N ARG A 708 2.47 45.10 -8.79
CA ARG A 708 3.59 45.52 -9.65
C ARG A 708 4.74 46.20 -8.89
N CYS A 709 4.50 46.66 -7.66
CA CYS A 709 5.48 47.32 -6.80
C CYS A 709 6.26 46.34 -5.91
N GLY A 710 5.87 45.06 -5.90
CA GLY A 710 6.44 44.04 -5.01
C GLY A 710 5.88 44.10 -3.60
N LEU A 711 4.68 44.68 -3.42
CA LEU A 711 3.94 44.69 -2.17
C LEU A 711 2.89 43.59 -2.19
N CYS A 712 2.91 42.73 -1.18
CA CYS A 712 1.91 41.68 -1.04
C CYS A 712 0.54 42.29 -0.72
N HIS A 713 -0.51 41.90 -1.47
CA HIS A 713 -1.84 42.52 -1.41
C HIS A 713 -1.85 44.02 -1.74
N GLY A 714 -0.83 44.51 -2.43
CA GLY A 714 -0.76 45.91 -2.85
C GLY A 714 -1.77 46.23 -3.96
N ASP A 715 -2.02 47.52 -4.14
CA ASP A 715 -2.92 48.07 -5.16
C ASP A 715 -2.17 48.56 -6.42
N GLY A 716 -0.83 48.43 -6.43
CA GLY A 716 0.02 48.87 -7.52
C GLY A 716 0.20 50.38 -7.62
N THR A 717 -0.22 51.18 -6.64
CA THR A 717 -0.17 52.65 -6.74
C THR A 717 1.16 53.26 -6.30
N GLN A 718 1.98 52.53 -5.55
CA GLN A 718 3.21 53.03 -4.91
C GLN A 718 4.47 52.97 -5.79
N CYS A 719 4.33 52.78 -7.10
CA CYS A 719 5.46 52.62 -8.00
C CYS A 719 5.11 52.97 -9.47
N VAL A 720 6.17 53.22 -10.25
CA VAL A 720 6.09 53.46 -11.70
C VAL A 720 6.95 52.45 -12.43
N THR A 721 6.38 51.85 -13.47
CA THR A 721 7.09 50.95 -14.37
C THR A 721 7.59 51.75 -15.58
N THR A 722 8.89 51.69 -15.82
CA THR A 722 9.57 52.28 -16.98
C THR A 722 9.92 51.17 -17.95
N ARG A 723 9.61 51.36 -19.24
CA ARG A 723 9.88 50.39 -20.31
C ARG A 723 10.57 51.07 -21.48
N GLY A 724 11.38 50.31 -22.21
CA GLY A 724 12.05 50.79 -23.41
C GLY A 724 12.49 49.64 -24.30
N VAL A 725 12.99 50.01 -25.48
CA VAL A 725 13.54 49.05 -26.45
C VAL A 725 14.86 49.59 -26.95
N PHE A 726 15.89 48.74 -26.94
CA PHE A 726 17.19 49.03 -27.50
C PHE A 726 17.25 48.55 -28.96
N ASN A 727 17.30 49.51 -29.88
CA ASN A 727 17.13 49.33 -31.33
C ASN A 727 18.43 49.46 -32.14
N VAL A 728 19.60 49.38 -31.51
CA VAL A 728 20.87 49.42 -32.25
C VAL A 728 21.06 48.07 -32.95
N THR A 729 21.03 48.07 -34.29
CA THR A 729 21.05 46.85 -35.11
C THR A 729 22.45 46.28 -35.32
N ARG A 730 23.47 47.14 -35.52
CA ARG A 730 24.85 46.71 -35.74
C ARG A 730 25.82 47.48 -34.86
N SER A 731 26.70 46.74 -34.19
CA SER A 731 27.83 47.26 -33.45
C SER A 731 28.89 46.17 -33.28
N SER A 732 29.96 46.44 -32.52
CA SER A 732 31.04 45.49 -32.27
C SER A 732 31.38 45.44 -30.77
N GLY A 733 31.49 44.23 -30.22
CA GLY A 733 31.83 44.02 -28.82
C GLY A 733 30.66 44.32 -27.86
N TYR A 734 30.98 44.66 -26.62
CA TYR A 734 30.00 44.96 -25.58
C TYR A 734 29.49 46.40 -25.69
N VAL A 735 28.20 46.57 -25.92
CA VAL A 735 27.54 47.89 -26.01
C VAL A 735 26.55 48.06 -24.87
N SER A 736 26.56 49.22 -24.22
CA SER A 736 25.61 49.56 -23.16
C SER A 736 24.21 49.79 -23.73
N ALA A 737 23.23 49.04 -23.22
CA ALA A 737 21.83 49.14 -23.61
C ALA A 737 21.04 50.04 -22.65
N VAL A 738 21.06 49.74 -21.35
CA VAL A 738 20.34 50.50 -20.31
C VAL A 738 21.01 50.33 -18.95
N THR A 739 20.98 51.37 -18.11
CA THR A 739 21.40 51.29 -16.71
C THR A 739 20.19 51.27 -15.80
N PHE A 740 20.04 50.21 -15.02
CA PHE A 740 19.02 50.06 -14.00
C PHE A 740 19.45 50.80 -12.72
N PRO A 741 18.67 51.79 -12.25
CA PRO A 741 19.03 52.56 -11.06
C PRO A 741 18.85 51.74 -9.77
N ARG A 742 19.43 52.24 -8.68
CA ARG A 742 19.24 51.68 -7.33
C ARG A 742 17.75 51.62 -6.98
N LEU A 743 17.33 50.55 -6.28
CA LEU A 743 15.94 50.23 -5.93
C LEU A 743 15.07 49.77 -7.11
N ALA A 744 15.61 49.61 -8.31
CA ALA A 744 14.87 48.97 -9.40
C ALA A 744 14.45 47.56 -8.98
N ARG A 745 13.18 47.24 -9.23
CA ARG A 745 12.56 45.93 -9.02
C ARG A 745 11.92 45.42 -10.30
N ASN A 746 11.62 44.13 -10.35
CA ASN A 746 10.97 43.49 -11.50
C ASN A 746 11.65 43.85 -12.83
N VAL A 747 12.98 43.82 -12.84
CA VAL A 747 13.76 44.09 -14.06
C VAL A 747 13.59 42.91 -14.98
N LYS A 748 12.98 43.11 -16.15
CA LYS A 748 12.82 42.10 -17.19
C LYS A 748 13.48 42.59 -18.45
N VAL A 749 14.25 41.73 -19.08
CA VAL A 749 14.93 41.97 -20.34
C VAL A 749 14.68 40.76 -21.21
N ARG A 750 14.19 40.98 -22.42
CA ARG A 750 13.86 39.92 -23.36
C ARG A 750 14.22 40.36 -24.76
N GLU A 751 14.85 39.48 -25.52
CA GLU A 751 15.07 39.69 -26.94
C GLU A 751 13.74 39.59 -27.71
N LEU A 752 13.54 40.47 -28.69
CA LEU A 752 12.30 40.48 -29.49
C LEU A 752 12.23 39.31 -30.47
N ARG A 753 13.38 38.86 -30.96
CA ARG A 753 13.58 37.68 -31.82
C ARG A 753 14.96 37.09 -31.51
N ASP A 754 15.10 35.80 -31.79
CA ASP A 754 16.33 35.04 -31.57
C ASP A 754 17.49 35.60 -32.39
N ALA A 755 18.63 35.82 -31.73
CA ALA A 755 19.87 36.24 -32.36
C ALA A 755 21.06 35.66 -31.60
N ALA A 756 22.16 35.37 -32.29
CA ALA A 756 23.35 34.81 -31.65
C ALA A 756 24.16 35.87 -30.85
N ASN A 757 23.49 36.85 -30.25
CA ASN A 757 24.08 37.86 -29.37
C ASN A 757 24.03 37.37 -27.93
N TYR A 758 24.78 38.04 -27.03
CA TYR A 758 24.82 37.64 -25.62
C TYR A 758 24.56 38.82 -24.68
N LEU A 759 23.58 38.68 -23.79
CA LEU A 759 23.29 39.61 -22.71
C LEU A 759 24.39 39.54 -21.65
N ALA A 760 24.91 40.68 -21.24
CA ALA A 760 25.88 40.79 -20.16
C ALA A 760 25.45 41.86 -19.16
N LEU A 761 25.72 41.62 -17.88
CA LEU A 761 25.38 42.56 -16.82
C LEU A 761 26.64 43.01 -16.12
N ARG A 762 26.85 44.33 -16.07
CA ARG A 762 28.06 44.95 -15.51
C ARG A 762 27.71 45.87 -14.35
N ASP A 763 28.51 45.83 -13.30
CA ASP A 763 28.50 46.87 -12.28
C ASP A 763 28.94 48.21 -12.92
N ASN A 764 28.13 49.24 -12.72
CA ASN A 764 28.44 50.58 -13.21
C ASN A 764 29.61 51.22 -12.44
N ALA A 765 29.78 50.88 -11.15
CA ALA A 765 30.81 51.48 -10.29
C ALA A 765 32.16 50.76 -10.38
N THR A 766 32.19 49.44 -10.26
CA THR A 766 33.45 48.66 -10.28
C THR A 766 33.87 48.18 -11.67
N GLY A 767 32.96 48.19 -12.65
CA GLY A 767 33.22 47.64 -13.99
C GLY A 767 33.25 46.11 -14.03
N ARG A 768 33.01 45.41 -12.91
CA ARG A 768 32.95 43.95 -12.83
C ARG A 768 31.71 43.42 -13.54
N TYR A 769 31.85 42.32 -14.28
CA TYR A 769 30.71 41.61 -14.88
C TYR A 769 30.11 40.60 -13.89
N PHE A 770 28.78 40.60 -13.80
CA PHE A 770 27.99 39.59 -13.08
C PHE A 770 27.46 38.51 -14.01
N LEU A 771 27.23 38.85 -15.29
CA LEU A 771 26.78 37.93 -16.33
C LEU A 771 27.61 38.11 -17.61
N ASN A 772 28.00 37.00 -18.24
CA ASN A 772 28.63 36.93 -19.57
C ASN A 772 29.78 37.92 -19.78
N GLY A 773 30.70 38.00 -18.81
CA GLY A 773 31.89 38.84 -18.87
C GLY A 773 33.11 38.13 -19.49
N ASN A 774 34.11 38.92 -19.91
CA ASN A 774 35.39 38.41 -20.41
C ASN A 774 35.28 37.39 -21.56
N TRP A 775 34.26 37.52 -22.43
CA TRP A 775 33.99 36.58 -23.52
C TRP A 775 33.63 35.15 -23.08
N ILE A 776 33.30 34.94 -21.80
CA ILE A 776 32.85 33.66 -21.26
C ILE A 776 31.33 33.68 -21.19
N ILE A 777 30.67 32.74 -21.88
CA ILE A 777 29.22 32.60 -21.88
C ILE A 777 28.78 31.61 -20.81
N GLN A 778 27.87 32.05 -19.95
CA GLN A 778 27.32 31.30 -18.85
C GLN A 778 26.05 30.53 -19.29
N TRP A 779 25.73 29.46 -18.56
CA TRP A 779 24.56 28.63 -18.85
C TRP A 779 23.29 29.26 -18.28
N SER A 780 22.12 28.82 -18.74
CA SER A 780 20.85 29.13 -18.07
C SER A 780 20.95 28.75 -16.59
N GLY A 781 20.61 29.67 -15.69
CA GLY A 781 20.81 29.45 -14.26
C GLY A 781 20.58 30.67 -13.37
N GLU A 782 20.91 30.49 -12.10
CA GLU A 782 20.81 31.51 -11.06
C GLU A 782 22.18 32.14 -10.80
N TYR A 783 22.26 33.46 -10.85
CA TYR A 783 23.47 34.23 -10.62
C TYR A 783 23.23 35.31 -9.57
N SER A 784 24.25 35.66 -8.79
CA SER A 784 24.16 36.74 -7.81
C SER A 784 24.68 38.05 -8.39
N ALA A 785 23.86 39.11 -8.33
CA ALA A 785 24.19 40.45 -8.75
C ALA A 785 24.00 41.43 -7.57
N ASP A 786 25.09 41.66 -6.82
CA ASP A 786 25.18 42.63 -5.71
C ASP A 786 24.00 42.58 -4.72
N GLY A 787 23.74 41.39 -4.17
CA GLY A 787 22.71 41.16 -3.16
C GLY A 787 21.30 40.97 -3.71
N THR A 788 21.11 40.90 -5.03
CA THR A 788 19.89 40.42 -5.70
C THR A 788 20.20 39.18 -6.51
N MET A 789 19.29 38.20 -6.51
CA MET A 789 19.38 37.04 -7.39
C MET A 789 18.90 37.41 -8.79
N MET A 790 19.64 36.97 -9.79
CA MET A 790 19.41 37.18 -11.20
C MET A 790 19.16 35.83 -11.85
N TYR A 791 18.11 35.77 -12.67
CA TYR A 791 17.71 34.57 -13.40
C TYR A 791 17.98 34.81 -14.87
N TYR A 792 18.85 33.99 -15.43
CA TYR A 792 19.23 34.06 -16.83
C TYR A 792 18.78 32.76 -17.50
N THR A 793 17.98 32.88 -18.55
CA THR A 793 17.46 31.75 -19.30
C THR A 793 17.75 31.94 -20.77
N ARG A 794 18.27 30.90 -21.38
CA ARG A 794 18.50 30.80 -22.82
C ARG A 794 17.75 29.59 -23.35
N ASP A 795 16.81 29.84 -24.26
CA ASP A 795 16.06 28.80 -24.99
C ASP A 795 16.41 28.92 -26.47
N GLY A 796 17.17 27.94 -26.99
CA GLY A 796 17.86 28.09 -28.28
C GLY A 796 18.84 29.26 -28.28
N GLU A 797 18.56 30.27 -29.10
CA GLU A 797 19.32 31.53 -29.16
C GLU A 797 18.59 32.70 -28.50
N ALA A 798 17.37 32.51 -27.98
CA ALA A 798 16.63 33.57 -27.32
C ALA A 798 17.05 33.70 -25.86
N GLU A 799 17.44 34.92 -25.45
CA GLU A 799 17.86 35.20 -24.09
C GLU A 799 16.83 36.04 -23.31
N GLU A 800 16.58 35.63 -22.06
CA GLU A 800 15.77 36.35 -21.09
C GLU A 800 16.53 36.53 -19.78
N LEU A 801 16.44 37.73 -19.22
CA LEU A 801 17.07 38.10 -17.97
C LEU A 801 16.03 38.73 -17.03
N PHE A 802 15.89 38.14 -15.84
CA PHE A 802 14.96 38.61 -14.82
C PHE A 802 15.66 38.85 -13.48
N LEU A 803 15.45 40.05 -12.92
CA LEU A 803 15.87 40.39 -11.55
C LEU A 803 14.64 40.85 -10.75
N PRO A 804 14.16 40.07 -9.76
CA PRO A 804 13.04 40.47 -8.90
C PRO A 804 13.35 41.74 -8.07
N GLY A 805 14.61 41.96 -7.70
CA GLY A 805 15.07 43.15 -6.99
C GLY A 805 14.77 43.13 -5.48
N PRO A 806 15.06 44.24 -4.76
CA PRO A 806 15.56 45.52 -5.26
C PRO A 806 17.06 45.53 -5.50
N VAL A 807 17.48 46.07 -6.65
CA VAL A 807 18.91 46.21 -6.96
C VAL A 807 19.58 47.22 -6.01
N LYS A 808 20.68 46.81 -5.35
CA LYS A 808 21.36 47.62 -4.32
C LYS A 808 22.23 48.75 -4.89
N ARG A 809 22.76 48.57 -6.11
CA ARG A 809 23.60 49.53 -6.84
C ARG A 809 23.19 49.62 -8.31
N PRO A 810 23.53 50.69 -9.03
CA PRO A 810 23.21 50.78 -10.45
C PRO A 810 23.90 49.69 -11.28
N LEU A 811 23.13 48.93 -12.07
CA LEU A 811 23.65 47.86 -12.94
C LEU A 811 23.41 48.23 -14.40
N THR A 812 24.43 48.04 -15.23
CA THR A 812 24.38 48.35 -16.66
C THR A 812 24.23 47.08 -17.47
N LEU A 813 23.12 46.97 -18.21
CA LEU A 813 22.89 45.93 -19.20
C LEU A 813 23.70 46.23 -20.45
N MET A 814 24.46 45.23 -20.89
CA MET A 814 25.29 45.26 -22.08
C MET A 814 24.81 44.17 -23.04
N LEU A 815 24.90 44.43 -24.35
CA LEU A 815 24.72 43.42 -25.39
C LEU A 815 26.06 43.18 -26.09
N LEU A 816 26.51 41.93 -26.13
CA LEU A 816 27.66 41.49 -26.90
C LEU A 816 27.21 41.14 -28.32
N PHE A 817 27.60 41.97 -29.28
CA PHE A 817 27.24 41.79 -30.70
C PHE A 817 28.10 40.69 -31.35
N GLN A 818 27.45 39.65 -31.88
CA GLN A 818 28.01 38.69 -32.85
C GLN A 818 27.23 38.70 -34.17
N THR A 819 25.94 39.03 -34.11
CA THR A 819 25.02 39.10 -35.26
C THR A 819 24.20 40.38 -35.20
N GLU A 820 23.32 40.59 -36.19
CA GLU A 820 22.43 41.75 -36.22
C GLU A 820 21.39 41.65 -35.10
N ASN A 821 21.30 42.68 -34.25
CA ASN A 821 20.36 42.71 -33.13
C ASN A 821 18.93 43.03 -33.62
N PRO A 822 17.97 42.12 -33.42
CA PRO A 822 16.58 42.32 -33.84
C PRO A 822 15.79 43.25 -32.92
N GLY A 823 16.37 43.65 -31.79
CA GLY A 823 15.83 44.58 -30.81
C GLY A 823 15.66 43.93 -29.43
N LEU A 824 16.01 44.69 -28.39
CA LEU A 824 16.04 44.21 -27.01
C LEU A 824 15.05 45.00 -26.16
N ALA A 825 13.99 44.35 -25.69
CA ALA A 825 12.98 44.97 -24.84
C ALA A 825 13.39 44.87 -23.37
N TRP A 826 13.23 45.96 -22.63
CA TRP A 826 13.51 45.99 -21.20
C TRP A 826 12.43 46.77 -20.44
N GLU A 827 12.17 46.35 -19.21
CA GLU A 827 11.31 47.05 -18.26
C GLU A 827 11.83 46.91 -16.83
N TYR A 828 11.58 47.92 -15.99
CA TYR A 828 11.84 47.87 -14.56
C TYR A 828 10.88 48.79 -13.81
N THR A 829 10.71 48.54 -12.52
CA THR A 829 9.79 49.30 -11.66
C THR A 829 10.56 50.01 -10.56
N LEU A 830 10.19 51.27 -10.30
CA LEU A 830 10.75 52.10 -9.23
C LEU A 830 9.67 52.54 -8.24
N PRO A 831 9.98 52.58 -6.93
CA PRO A 831 9.07 53.12 -5.93
C PRO A 831 8.82 54.62 -6.18
N GLN A 832 7.56 55.06 -5.99
CA GLN A 832 7.11 56.44 -6.17
C GLN A 832 6.53 56.95 -4.85
N HIS A 833 6.94 58.15 -4.43
CA HIS A 833 6.50 58.76 -3.17
C HIS A 833 5.29 59.70 -3.30
N ASP A 834 4.97 60.18 -4.51
CA ASP A 834 3.80 61.03 -4.77
C ASP A 834 2.65 60.23 -5.42
N VAL A 835 1.65 59.88 -4.61
CA VAL A 835 0.48 59.08 -5.00
C VAL A 835 -0.61 59.99 -5.57
N THR A 836 -0.49 60.37 -6.85
CA THR A 836 -1.54 61.12 -7.58
C THR A 836 -2.33 60.27 -8.57
N TYR A 837 -1.98 58.98 -8.71
CA TYR A 837 -2.61 58.08 -9.67
C TYR A 837 -3.88 57.44 -9.08
N THR A 838 -5.03 57.75 -9.67
CA THR A 838 -6.29 57.02 -9.44
C THR A 838 -6.38 55.83 -10.39
N PRO A 839 -6.47 54.57 -9.90
CA PRO A 839 -6.55 53.39 -10.76
C PRO A 839 -7.85 53.40 -11.57
N THR A 840 -7.73 53.18 -12.89
CA THR A 840 -8.86 52.95 -13.79
C THR A 840 -9.13 51.46 -13.90
N PHE A 841 -10.33 51.03 -13.48
CA PHE A 841 -10.75 49.63 -13.58
C PHE A 841 -11.51 49.38 -14.89
N THR A 842 -11.20 48.28 -15.56
CA THR A 842 -11.96 47.79 -16.71
C THR A 842 -12.39 46.35 -16.44
N TRP A 843 -13.70 46.10 -16.53
CA TRP A 843 -14.26 44.76 -16.39
C TRP A 843 -14.19 44.03 -17.73
N LEU A 844 -13.48 42.91 -17.77
CA LEU A 844 -13.52 41.95 -18.87
C LEU A 844 -14.47 40.82 -18.47
N HIS A 845 -15.61 40.71 -19.15
CA HIS A 845 -16.49 39.56 -19.01
C HIS A 845 -15.79 38.34 -19.64
N SER A 846 -15.53 37.31 -18.85
CA SER A 846 -15.18 35.98 -19.36
C SER A 846 -16.37 35.04 -19.21
N ASP A 847 -16.43 34.01 -20.05
CA ASP A 847 -17.40 32.94 -19.89
C ASP A 847 -17.17 32.21 -18.56
N TRP A 848 -18.26 31.76 -17.93
CA TRP A 848 -18.22 31.05 -16.66
C TRP A 848 -17.44 29.74 -16.81
N SER A 849 -16.39 29.55 -16.00
CA SER A 849 -15.60 28.31 -15.91
C SER A 849 -15.94 27.49 -14.69
#